data_AF-A0AA36NGZ8-F1
#
_entry.id   AF-A0AA36NGZ8-F1
#
_cell.length_a   1.000
_cell.length_b   1.000
_cell.length_c   1.000
_cell.angle_alpha   90.00
_cell.angle_beta   90.00
_cell.angle_gamma   90.00
#
_symmetry.space_group_name_H-M   'P 1'
#
loop_
_entity.id
_entity.type
_entity.pdbx_description
1 polymer ?
#
loop_
_entity_poly.entity_id
_entity_poly.type
_entity_poly.pdbx_seq_one_letter_code
_entity_poly.pdbx_strand_id
1 'polypeptide(L)'
;MPARPCLCGWRGLIGLFVGAAIVFFVVNVKVQRDGTSDAGTAMQADFAANLKPAPRLACLALICNVGASEEILIRARHLSKMQHYEFQRRYLIFDTKGRAASLPSQSAADALIQEKVIDAWRTVDYSQSYKASVNKTADWDMGIGTRQFHGHGVSFDDAQTDDFQLAYYFAVDQCEAAYIVVFELDQILYSDEDVSWVEDAIQVLRMNEGLILVSPSFPGVSTRKIRQRPTTRPIPKSYSDGLHGPATEDTTCQHPFTLPGRAALLDIQRYKQLPSRNQVKEHRCGGQLVRGKPCKSLPFVRSCGGMRTWEAALECVICNGEGWRQGHLRDWQRAWSQHAPLTSVRHDLAKLKSDIAAIEQGRPPAVMGPEYKGLAELVCKEETEAEAVCLAVIARHEHSREISSRVKHILKHQHFNFVRTLLVIDSGDELPPTFVARVQKLVSKGFVDDWLQVNYSQEYVQEVNRTANFDPEEHPPMEGWKERRSSVAYREFNEDYEEEVQLAHYFAIDQCQERYLVMMDVEVLWMSQPKFSWVSAGLQLLRRNPGLVLVMPAFPGVQRRNIRPRPRTKVISKAYTALETDGVKAQDTTCQHPVSLAGWVSLIDLERYQKVGPRQAVREHRCGGQLVKGKRCKSLTDIRGCGGMRHWEYALECVICNRPDLRQAQLMQPELAWVQKIWWTP
;
A
#
# COMPACT_ATOMS: atom_id res chain seq x y z
N MET A 1 -18.18 3.24 95.11
CA MET A 1 -18.17 1.84 94.68
C MET A 1 -17.27 1.71 93.44
N PRO A 2 -16.01 1.28 93.63
CA PRO A 2 -15.04 1.06 92.56
C PRO A 2 -14.67 -0.44 92.42
N ALA A 3 -14.13 -0.85 91.27
CA ALA A 3 -12.99 -1.78 91.16
C ALA A 3 -12.80 -2.29 89.71
N ARG A 4 -11.64 -1.96 89.12
CA ARG A 4 -10.82 -2.91 88.33
C ARG A 4 -10.15 -3.88 89.32
N PRO A 5 -9.63 -5.10 88.99
CA PRO A 5 -8.62 -5.32 87.93
C PRO A 5 -8.44 -6.77 87.35
N CYS A 6 -7.36 -6.93 86.57
CA CYS A 6 -6.49 -8.13 86.36
C CYS A 6 -6.75 -9.16 85.24
N LEU A 7 -5.87 -9.10 84.22
CA LEU A 7 -4.83 -10.04 83.77
C LEU A 7 -5.02 -11.59 83.81
N CYS A 8 -4.36 -12.21 82.80
CA CYS A 8 -4.01 -13.63 82.55
C CYS A 8 -5.08 -14.42 81.76
N GLY A 9 -4.80 -15.10 80.65
CA GLY A 9 -3.59 -15.44 79.90
C GLY A 9 -3.90 -16.72 79.10
N TRP A 10 -3.31 -16.92 77.91
CA TRP A 10 -2.75 -18.21 77.46
C TRP A 10 -2.22 -18.14 76.01
N ARG A 11 -1.09 -18.84 75.84
CA ARG A 11 -0.27 -19.00 74.64
C ARG A 11 -0.90 -20.01 73.67
N GLY A 12 -0.61 -19.84 72.37
CA GLY A 12 -0.79 -20.89 71.36
C GLY A 12 -0.14 -20.46 70.04
N LEU A 13 0.96 -21.13 69.71
CA LEU A 13 1.97 -20.78 68.70
C LEU A 13 1.82 -21.75 67.50
N ILE A 14 2.33 -21.34 66.34
CA ILE A 14 2.82 -22.16 65.19
C ILE A 14 1.85 -22.41 64.01
N GLY A 15 2.14 -21.72 62.90
CA GLY A 15 2.62 -22.38 61.68
C GLY A 15 1.62 -22.68 60.57
N LEU A 16 1.32 -21.68 59.74
CA LEU A 16 0.69 -21.85 58.43
C LEU A 16 1.75 -22.24 57.38
N PHE A 17 1.62 -23.45 56.83
CA PHE A 17 2.35 -23.90 55.65
C PHE A 17 1.71 -23.34 54.38
N VAL A 18 2.55 -22.79 53.51
CA VAL A 18 2.26 -22.36 52.14
C VAL A 18 2.17 -23.58 51.23
N GLY A 19 1.05 -23.76 50.54
CA GLY A 19 0.87 -24.75 49.48
C GLY A 19 0.54 -24.06 48.16
N ALA A 20 1.52 -24.01 47.26
CA ALA A 20 1.36 -23.56 45.88
C ALA A 20 0.62 -24.61 45.05
N ALA A 21 -0.32 -24.18 44.21
CA ALA A 21 -0.92 -24.99 43.17
C ALA A 21 -0.70 -24.31 41.81
N ILE A 22 0.24 -24.83 41.04
CA ILE A 22 0.43 -24.56 39.61
C ILE A 22 -0.38 -25.63 38.88
N VAL A 23 -1.40 -25.22 38.14
CA VAL A 23 -2.18 -26.11 37.27
C VAL A 23 -1.63 -25.99 35.85
N PHE A 24 -0.96 -27.05 35.38
CA PHE A 24 -0.64 -27.27 33.98
C PHE A 24 -1.82 -27.93 33.29
N PHE A 25 -2.42 -27.26 32.29
CA PHE A 25 -3.29 -27.92 31.32
C PHE A 25 -2.44 -28.47 30.18
N VAL A 26 -2.28 -29.80 30.14
CA VAL A 26 -1.82 -30.53 28.96
C VAL A 26 -3.08 -31.08 28.27
N VAL A 27 -3.44 -30.50 27.14
CA VAL A 27 -4.52 -31.03 26.28
C VAL A 27 -3.90 -32.04 25.31
N ASN A 28 -4.13 -33.33 25.58
CA ASN A 28 -3.91 -34.41 24.63
C ASN A 28 -5.11 -34.47 23.67
N VAL A 29 -4.93 -34.05 22.42
CA VAL A 29 -5.93 -34.26 21.36
C VAL A 29 -5.66 -35.60 20.68
N LYS A 30 -6.52 -36.58 20.98
CA LYS A 30 -6.58 -37.87 20.31
C LYS A 30 -7.43 -37.71 19.05
N VAL A 31 -6.80 -37.86 17.87
CA VAL A 31 -7.50 -37.85 16.58
C VAL A 31 -8.29 -39.14 16.43
N GLN A 32 -9.60 -39.04 16.36
CA GLN A 32 -10.50 -40.11 15.95
C GLN A 32 -11.20 -39.65 14.67
N ARG A 33 -10.88 -40.31 13.55
CA ARG A 33 -11.63 -40.24 12.30
C ARG A 33 -12.93 -41.01 12.49
N ASP A 34 -14.06 -40.37 12.19
CA ASP A 34 -15.16 -40.89 11.37
C ASP A 34 -16.40 -40.00 11.54
N GLY A 35 -17.11 -39.71 10.45
CA GLY A 35 -18.49 -39.21 10.49
C GLY A 35 -18.74 -37.89 9.75
N THR A 36 -19.45 -38.01 8.63
CA THR A 36 -19.95 -36.99 7.72
C THR A 36 -21.07 -36.08 8.28
N SER A 37 -21.26 -34.93 7.61
CA SER A 37 -22.46 -34.07 7.47
C SER A 37 -22.52 -32.71 8.23
N ASP A 38 -22.70 -31.65 7.44
CA ASP A 38 -23.47 -30.41 7.70
C ASP A 38 -23.15 -29.48 8.88
N ALA A 39 -21.88 -29.35 9.28
CA ALA A 39 -21.46 -28.33 10.25
C ALA A 39 -20.71 -27.11 9.65
N GLY A 40 -20.43 -27.11 8.35
CA GLY A 40 -19.51 -26.14 7.73
C GLY A 40 -20.04 -24.70 7.60
N THR A 41 -21.35 -24.51 7.49
CA THR A 41 -21.95 -23.19 7.19
C THR A 41 -22.35 -22.40 8.44
N ALA A 42 -22.62 -23.07 9.56
CA ALA A 42 -22.92 -22.40 10.83
C ALA A 42 -21.64 -21.90 11.53
N MET A 43 -20.53 -22.62 11.40
CA MET A 43 -19.28 -22.28 12.09
C MET A 43 -18.57 -21.04 11.51
N GLN A 44 -18.79 -20.70 10.23
CA GLN A 44 -18.19 -19.50 9.62
C GLN A 44 -18.98 -18.21 9.92
N ALA A 45 -20.30 -18.29 10.13
CA ALA A 45 -21.10 -17.15 10.57
C ALA A 45 -20.77 -16.76 12.03
N ASP A 46 -20.56 -17.75 12.90
CA ASP A 46 -20.15 -17.53 14.29
C ASP A 46 -18.68 -17.11 14.43
N PHE A 47 -17.80 -17.39 13.46
CA PHE A 47 -16.41 -16.95 13.51
C PHE A 47 -16.25 -15.46 13.22
N ALA A 48 -17.07 -14.90 12.33
CA ALA A 48 -17.11 -13.46 12.06
C ALA A 48 -17.78 -12.67 13.19
N ALA A 49 -18.73 -13.29 13.90
CA ALA A 49 -19.39 -12.68 15.06
C ALA A 49 -18.55 -12.72 16.36
N ASN A 50 -17.50 -13.55 16.43
CA ASN A 50 -16.67 -13.75 17.63
C ASN A 50 -15.21 -13.28 17.51
N LEU A 51 -14.83 -12.60 16.43
CA LEU A 51 -13.58 -11.84 16.41
C LEU A 51 -13.71 -10.71 17.43
N LYS A 52 -13.17 -10.94 18.64
CA LYS A 52 -13.01 -9.88 19.64
C LYS A 52 -12.36 -8.69 18.93
N PRO A 53 -12.98 -7.48 18.97
CA PRO A 53 -12.38 -6.32 18.35
C PRO A 53 -10.93 -6.22 18.85
N ALA A 54 -10.00 -5.99 17.93
CA ALA A 54 -8.61 -5.78 18.28
C ALA A 54 -8.55 -4.75 19.42
N PRO A 55 -7.71 -4.93 20.45
CA PRO A 55 -7.68 -4.02 21.56
C PRO A 55 -7.49 -2.59 21.04
N ARG A 56 -8.27 -1.63 21.56
CA ARG A 56 -8.09 -0.22 21.25
C ARG A 56 -6.80 0.25 21.92
N LEU A 57 -5.74 0.40 21.15
CA LEU A 57 -4.38 0.59 21.70
C LEU A 57 -3.92 2.05 21.77
N ALA A 58 -4.70 3.00 21.21
CA ALA A 58 -4.28 4.38 21.09
C ALA A 58 -5.33 5.39 21.57
N CYS A 59 -4.88 6.52 22.12
CA CYS A 59 -5.70 7.73 22.25
C CYS A 59 -5.50 8.67 21.05
N LEU A 60 -6.47 9.54 20.79
CA LEU A 60 -6.34 10.70 19.92
C LEU A 60 -6.35 11.97 20.77
N ALA A 61 -5.40 12.87 20.56
CA ALA A 61 -5.35 14.19 21.17
C ALA A 61 -5.31 15.26 20.08
N LEU A 62 -6.36 16.09 20.04
CA LEU A 62 -6.50 17.25 19.16
C LEU A 62 -6.11 18.50 19.96
N ILE A 63 -4.96 19.10 19.66
CA ILE A 63 -4.46 20.31 20.32
C ILE A 63 -5.03 21.54 19.62
N CYS A 64 -5.81 22.32 20.37
CA CYS A 64 -6.52 23.50 19.90
C CYS A 64 -5.81 24.78 20.37
N ASN A 65 -5.06 25.39 19.46
CA ASN A 65 -4.50 26.74 19.60
C ASN A 65 -5.42 27.83 19.01
N VAL A 66 -6.60 27.43 18.49
CA VAL A 66 -7.49 28.22 17.64
C VAL A 66 -8.71 28.73 18.41
N GLY A 67 -9.17 29.95 18.09
CA GLY A 67 -10.12 30.68 18.94
C GLY A 67 -11.59 30.72 18.47
N ALA A 68 -11.91 30.39 17.21
CA ALA A 68 -13.28 30.46 16.71
C ALA A 68 -14.03 29.12 16.82
N SER A 69 -15.24 29.11 17.40
CA SER A 69 -16.06 27.92 17.61
C SER A 69 -16.30 27.11 16.33
N GLU A 70 -16.58 27.79 15.22
CA GLU A 70 -16.89 27.13 13.96
C GLU A 70 -15.69 26.38 13.38
N GLU A 71 -14.48 26.94 13.50
CA GLU A 71 -13.25 26.27 13.07
C GLU A 71 -12.98 25.03 13.90
N ILE A 72 -13.22 25.11 15.22
CA ILE A 72 -13.05 23.97 16.13
C ILE A 72 -13.95 22.81 15.68
N LEU A 73 -15.23 23.10 15.42
CA LEU A 73 -16.21 22.10 15.00
C LEU A 73 -15.79 21.42 13.68
N ILE A 74 -15.47 22.22 12.66
CA ILE A 74 -15.13 21.73 11.33
C ILE A 74 -13.88 20.85 11.37
N ARG A 75 -12.81 21.34 12.00
CA ARG A 75 -11.50 20.68 11.99
C ARG A 75 -11.49 19.45 12.89
N ALA A 76 -12.13 19.49 14.06
CA ALA A 76 -12.21 18.31 14.93
C ALA A 76 -13.01 17.17 14.28
N ARG A 77 -14.13 17.49 13.61
CA ARG A 77 -14.90 16.49 12.84
C ARG A 77 -14.06 15.88 11.72
N HIS A 78 -13.43 16.73 10.91
CA HIS A 78 -12.57 16.29 9.81
C HIS A 78 -11.45 15.37 10.30
N LEU A 79 -10.66 15.83 11.27
CA LEU A 79 -9.52 15.08 11.78
C LEU A 79 -9.94 13.80 12.50
N SER A 80 -11.09 13.76 13.19
CA SER A 80 -11.60 12.54 13.83
C SER A 80 -12.09 11.52 12.78
N LYS A 81 -12.78 11.99 11.73
CA LYS A 81 -13.30 11.17 10.64
C LYS A 81 -12.20 10.50 9.81
N MET A 82 -11.13 11.24 9.49
CA MET A 82 -10.08 10.79 8.55
C MET A 82 -9.06 9.80 9.12
N GLN A 83 -9.16 9.39 10.39
CA GLN A 83 -8.19 8.46 10.99
C GLN A 83 -8.46 6.98 10.66
N HIS A 84 -9.72 6.65 10.33
CA HIS A 84 -10.20 5.27 10.16
C HIS A 84 -9.69 4.29 11.24
N TYR A 85 -9.56 4.78 12.49
CA TYR A 85 -9.04 4.03 13.63
C TYR A 85 -9.96 4.14 14.84
N GLU A 86 -10.12 3.03 15.56
CA GLU A 86 -10.93 2.96 16.76
C GLU A 86 -10.11 3.30 18.02
N PHE A 87 -10.12 4.58 18.39
CA PHE A 87 -9.41 5.07 19.57
C PHE A 87 -10.05 4.62 20.89
N GLN A 88 -9.21 4.37 21.90
CA GLN A 88 -9.65 4.13 23.27
C GLN A 88 -10.33 5.37 23.84
N ARG A 89 -9.73 6.54 23.62
CA ARG A 89 -10.27 7.86 23.95
C ARG A 89 -9.81 8.92 22.95
N ARG A 90 -10.65 9.93 22.75
CA ARG A 90 -10.44 11.10 21.90
C ARG A 90 -10.57 12.36 22.74
N TYR A 91 -9.51 13.14 22.81
CA TYR A 91 -9.40 14.35 23.60
C TYR A 91 -9.30 15.58 22.71
N LEU A 92 -10.02 16.64 23.08
CA LEU A 92 -9.73 18.01 22.61
C LEU A 92 -9.01 18.77 23.73
N ILE A 93 -7.79 19.24 23.47
CA ILE A 93 -6.93 19.89 24.46
C ILE A 93 -6.78 21.36 24.08
N PHE A 94 -7.30 22.25 24.90
CA PHE A 94 -7.17 23.69 24.73
C PHE A 94 -5.85 24.19 25.33
N ASP A 95 -4.97 24.69 24.48
CA ASP A 95 -3.79 25.43 24.91
C ASP A 95 -4.13 26.91 25.06
N THR A 96 -4.60 27.28 26.25
CA THR A 96 -5.05 28.64 26.58
C THR A 96 -3.97 29.50 27.22
N LYS A 97 -2.73 28.98 27.35
CA LYS A 97 -1.62 29.65 28.06
C LYS A 97 -2.02 30.11 29.47
N GLY A 98 -2.67 29.23 30.22
CA GLY A 98 -3.10 29.45 31.60
C GLY A 98 -4.39 30.25 31.77
N ARG A 99 -5.05 30.65 30.69
CA ARG A 99 -6.39 31.27 30.74
C ARG A 99 -7.49 30.21 30.75
N ALA A 100 -8.71 30.57 31.15
CA ALA A 100 -9.85 29.70 30.88
C ALA A 100 -10.16 29.68 29.37
N ALA A 101 -10.62 28.54 28.86
CA ALA A 101 -11.16 28.46 27.50
C ALA A 101 -12.38 29.39 27.37
N SER A 102 -12.55 30.03 26.21
CA SER A 102 -13.70 30.93 26.01
C SER A 102 -15.02 30.15 26.05
N LEU A 103 -16.13 30.78 26.49
CA LEU A 103 -17.45 30.14 26.46
C LEU A 103 -17.81 29.59 25.06
N PRO A 104 -17.62 30.33 23.95
CA PRO A 104 -17.83 29.79 22.62
C PRO A 104 -16.99 28.53 22.31
N SER A 105 -15.73 28.48 22.74
CA SER A 105 -14.86 27.30 22.54
C SER A 105 -15.34 26.10 23.36
N GLN A 106 -15.79 26.33 24.60
CA GLN A 106 -16.36 25.29 25.46
C GLN A 106 -17.65 24.74 24.85
N SER A 107 -18.56 25.60 24.39
CA SER A 107 -19.80 25.17 23.73
C SER A 107 -19.53 24.37 22.45
N ALA A 108 -18.51 24.73 21.66
CA ALA A 108 -18.10 23.94 20.51
C ALA A 108 -17.58 22.55 20.91
N ALA A 109 -16.79 22.47 21.99
CA ALA A 109 -16.28 21.21 22.50
C ALA A 109 -17.40 20.31 23.06
N ASP A 110 -18.37 20.89 23.78
CA ASP A 110 -19.53 20.16 24.29
C ASP A 110 -20.40 19.61 23.15
N ALA A 111 -20.57 20.38 22.07
CA ALA A 111 -21.24 19.89 20.86
C ALA A 111 -20.50 18.69 20.24
N LEU A 112 -19.17 18.73 20.17
CA LEU A 112 -18.36 17.59 19.67
C LEU A 112 -18.48 16.35 20.55
N ILE A 113 -18.66 16.51 21.87
CA ILE A 113 -18.95 15.40 22.80
C ILE A 113 -20.34 14.83 22.53
N GLN A 114 -21.36 15.69 22.40
CA GLN A 114 -22.74 15.27 22.11
C GLN A 114 -22.82 14.49 20.78
N GLU A 115 -22.04 14.91 19.78
CA GLU A 115 -21.92 14.25 18.48
C GLU A 115 -21.00 13.01 18.49
N LYS A 116 -20.39 12.66 19.63
CA LYS A 116 -19.42 11.55 19.78
C LYS A 116 -18.19 11.66 18.86
N VAL A 117 -17.83 12.88 18.48
CA VAL A 117 -16.62 13.17 17.70
C VAL A 117 -15.38 13.06 18.59
N ILE A 118 -15.50 13.57 19.82
CA ILE A 118 -14.53 13.44 20.91
C ILE A 118 -15.22 12.87 22.16
N ASP A 119 -14.44 12.33 23.09
CA ASP A 119 -14.98 11.79 24.35
C ASP A 119 -14.92 12.82 25.47
N ALA A 120 -13.92 13.71 25.45
CA ALA A 120 -13.73 14.73 26.46
C ALA A 120 -12.90 15.89 25.93
N TRP A 121 -13.08 17.07 26.53
CA TRP A 121 -12.16 18.19 26.35
C TRP A 121 -11.50 18.58 27.68
N ARG A 122 -10.30 19.16 27.59
CA ARG A 122 -9.48 19.61 28.73
C ARG A 122 -8.78 20.93 28.39
N THR A 123 -8.49 21.71 29.41
CA THR A 123 -7.55 22.84 29.31
C THR A 123 -6.22 22.39 29.86
N VAL A 124 -5.12 22.77 29.20
CA VAL A 124 -3.76 22.47 29.67
C VAL A 124 -3.56 23.04 31.07
N ASP A 125 -3.01 22.24 31.98
CA ASP A 125 -2.66 22.69 33.32
C ASP A 125 -1.38 23.55 33.28
N TYR A 126 -1.53 24.83 33.57
CA TYR A 126 -0.42 25.79 33.63
C TYR A 126 0.04 26.09 35.06
N SER A 127 -0.40 25.29 36.04
CA SER A 127 0.02 25.42 37.43
C SER A 127 1.53 25.22 37.58
N GLN A 128 2.13 25.95 38.52
CA GLN A 128 3.55 25.82 38.85
C GLN A 128 3.93 24.39 39.27
N SER A 129 3.02 23.69 39.95
CA SER A 129 3.20 22.27 40.31
C SER A 129 3.32 21.37 39.09
N TYR A 130 2.48 21.58 38.06
CA TYR A 130 2.53 20.77 36.85
C TYR A 130 3.76 21.11 36.01
N LYS A 131 4.06 22.40 35.83
CA LYS A 131 5.29 22.86 35.19
C LYS A 131 6.55 22.27 35.83
N ALA A 132 6.66 22.31 37.15
CA ALA A 132 7.76 21.70 37.89
C ALA A 132 7.83 20.17 37.69
N SER A 133 6.68 19.49 37.62
CA SER A 133 6.62 18.05 37.31
C SER A 133 7.10 17.72 35.91
N VAL A 134 6.69 18.52 34.91
CA VAL A 134 7.14 18.38 33.52
C VAL A 134 8.62 18.70 33.42
N ASN A 135 9.09 19.81 34.02
CA ASN A 135 10.52 20.16 34.07
C ASN A 135 11.36 19.05 34.69
N LYS A 136 10.88 18.44 35.78
CA LYS A 136 11.55 17.31 36.42
C LYS A 136 11.61 16.08 35.52
N THR A 137 10.51 15.78 34.83
CA THR A 137 10.40 14.60 33.94
C THR A 137 11.22 14.78 32.66
N ALA A 138 11.20 15.98 32.09
CA ALA A 138 11.95 16.35 30.90
C ALA A 138 13.40 16.78 31.22
N ASP A 139 13.76 16.89 32.50
CA ASP A 139 15.08 17.28 33.01
C ASP A 139 15.52 18.70 32.55
N TRP A 140 14.58 19.65 32.58
CA TRP A 140 14.79 21.06 32.21
C TRP A 140 15.34 21.89 33.38
N ASP A 141 14.97 21.53 34.61
CA ASP A 141 15.43 22.20 35.82
C ASP A 141 16.76 21.62 36.31
N MET A 142 17.85 22.31 35.98
CA MET A 142 19.13 22.07 36.65
C MET A 142 19.11 22.65 38.07
N GLY A 143 18.66 21.88 39.04
CA GLY A 143 19.09 22.03 40.44
C GLY A 143 20.12 20.95 40.77
N ILE A 144 21.28 21.16 41.41
CA ILE A 144 21.77 22.19 42.32
C ILE A 144 23.31 22.12 42.24
N GLY A 145 24.01 23.27 42.13
CA GLY A 145 25.37 23.40 42.67
C GLY A 145 26.59 23.38 41.73
N THR A 146 26.49 23.08 40.44
CA THR A 146 27.67 23.16 39.54
C THR A 146 27.40 23.91 38.24
N ARG A 147 27.85 25.17 38.20
CA ARG A 147 28.01 26.07 37.04
C ARG A 147 26.74 26.34 36.19
N GLN A 148 26.31 27.60 36.25
CA GLN A 148 25.22 28.34 35.59
C GLN A 148 25.00 28.19 34.07
N PHE A 149 25.56 27.19 33.40
CA PHE A 149 25.57 27.20 31.95
C PHE A 149 25.47 25.77 31.41
N HIS A 150 24.24 25.35 31.09
CA HIS A 150 23.82 24.92 29.75
C HIS A 150 22.62 23.97 29.76
N GLY A 151 21.40 24.52 29.76
CA GLY A 151 20.16 23.88 29.30
C GLY A 151 20.12 23.74 27.77
N HIS A 152 19.42 22.74 27.21
CA HIS A 152 19.00 22.75 25.80
C HIS A 152 17.72 23.58 25.56
N GLY A 153 17.14 24.09 26.64
CA GLY A 153 16.03 25.02 26.66
C GLY A 153 16.10 25.87 27.92
N VAL A 154 15.09 26.69 28.12
CA VAL A 154 14.89 27.45 29.34
C VAL A 154 13.73 26.76 30.09
N SER A 155 13.84 26.61 31.40
CA SER A 155 12.77 26.05 32.25
C SER A 155 11.44 26.78 32.01
N PHE A 156 10.29 26.09 32.16
CA PHE A 156 8.96 26.72 32.14
C PHE A 156 8.76 27.78 33.24
N ASP A 157 9.74 27.93 34.14
CA ASP A 157 9.77 28.92 35.21
C ASP A 157 10.36 30.29 34.76
N ASP A 158 10.97 30.39 33.58
CA ASP A 158 11.46 31.67 33.05
C ASP A 158 10.34 32.41 32.30
N ALA A 159 10.02 33.63 32.76
CA ALA A 159 8.99 34.49 32.19
C ALA A 159 9.23 34.86 30.71
N GLN A 160 10.43 34.62 30.17
CA GLN A 160 10.76 34.89 28.76
C GLN A 160 10.49 33.74 27.80
N THR A 161 10.16 32.55 28.30
CA THR A 161 9.67 31.44 27.49
C THR A 161 8.16 31.46 27.46
N ASP A 162 7.60 31.90 26.33
CA ASP A 162 6.23 31.55 26.01
C ASP A 162 6.09 30.02 26.09
N ASP A 163 5.20 29.54 26.95
CA ASP A 163 4.97 28.12 27.26
C ASP A 163 4.33 27.33 26.08
N PHE A 164 4.74 27.59 24.85
CA PHE A 164 4.03 27.25 23.60
C PHE A 164 3.75 25.77 23.34
N GLN A 165 4.16 24.85 24.22
CA GLN A 165 4.08 23.41 23.97
C GLN A 165 3.83 22.55 25.22
N LEU A 166 3.36 23.14 26.32
CA LEU A 166 2.94 22.37 27.50
C LEU A 166 1.78 21.41 27.16
N ALA A 167 0.99 21.74 26.13
CA ALA A 167 -0.10 20.93 25.62
C ALA A 167 0.29 19.50 25.21
N TYR A 168 1.51 19.27 24.71
CA TYR A 168 1.96 17.95 24.25
C TYR A 168 2.28 17.02 25.42
N TYR A 169 3.02 17.54 26.40
CA TYR A 169 3.26 16.84 27.66
C TYR A 169 1.93 16.49 28.34
N PHE A 170 1.03 17.48 28.41
CA PHE A 170 -0.30 17.29 28.96
C PHE A 170 -1.09 16.21 28.21
N ALA A 171 -1.08 16.22 26.87
CA ALA A 171 -1.74 15.21 26.06
C ALA A 171 -1.24 13.79 26.36
N VAL A 172 0.08 13.60 26.45
CA VAL A 172 0.70 12.32 26.78
C VAL A 172 0.29 11.86 28.19
N ASP A 173 0.26 12.77 29.16
CA ASP A 173 -0.13 12.47 30.53
C ASP A 173 -1.62 12.12 30.68
N GLN A 174 -2.50 12.65 29.80
CA GLN A 174 -3.93 12.32 29.79
C GLN A 174 -4.24 10.98 29.10
N CYS A 175 -3.30 10.39 28.37
CA CYS A 175 -3.53 9.14 27.66
C CYS A 175 -3.15 7.92 28.49
N GLU A 176 -4.12 7.03 28.70
CA GLU A 176 -3.95 5.76 29.42
C GLU A 176 -3.63 4.58 28.47
N ALA A 177 -3.67 4.81 27.16
CA ALA A 177 -3.39 3.78 26.15
C ALA A 177 -1.88 3.53 25.97
N ALA A 178 -1.52 2.55 25.15
CA ALA A 178 -0.11 2.27 24.82
C ALA A 178 0.47 3.33 23.87
N TYR A 179 -0.36 3.86 22.97
CA TYR A 179 0.01 4.85 21.97
C TYR A 179 -0.84 6.11 22.08
N ILE A 180 -0.31 7.23 21.60
CA ILE A 180 -1.08 8.48 21.44
C ILE A 180 -0.84 9.07 20.07
N VAL A 181 -1.93 9.36 19.37
CA VAL A 181 -1.95 10.20 18.19
C VAL A 181 -2.13 11.64 18.65
N VAL A 182 -1.22 12.52 18.26
CA VAL A 182 -1.32 13.96 18.53
C VAL A 182 -1.46 14.70 17.22
N PHE A 183 -2.50 15.52 17.10
CA PHE A 183 -2.72 16.46 16.00
C PHE A 183 -2.90 17.87 16.54
N GLU A 184 -2.27 18.86 15.92
CA GLU A 184 -2.77 20.23 16.01
C GLU A 184 -4.04 20.39 15.15
N LEU A 185 -4.99 21.16 15.65
CA LEU A 185 -6.27 21.35 14.98
C LEU A 185 -6.13 22.10 13.64
N ASP A 186 -5.00 22.78 13.41
CA ASP A 186 -4.68 23.45 12.16
C ASP A 186 -4.27 22.50 11.01
N GLN A 187 -4.20 21.19 11.28
CA GLN A 187 -3.94 20.17 10.27
C GLN A 187 -5.19 19.83 9.46
N ILE A 188 -4.95 19.39 8.23
CA ILE A 188 -5.92 18.68 7.40
C ILE A 188 -5.30 17.31 7.08
N LEU A 189 -6.10 16.26 7.25
CA LEU A 189 -5.72 14.89 6.94
C LEU A 189 -6.55 14.37 5.76
N TYR A 190 -5.94 13.60 4.88
CA TYR A 190 -6.62 12.74 3.91
C TYR A 190 -6.23 11.30 4.22
N SER A 191 -7.20 10.39 4.11
CA SER A 191 -6.96 8.95 4.15
C SER A 191 -8.05 8.24 3.35
N ASP A 192 -7.68 7.29 2.49
CA ASP A 192 -8.65 6.43 1.79
C ASP A 192 -9.53 5.68 2.81
N GLU A 193 -10.77 5.33 2.43
CA GLU A 193 -11.75 4.68 3.33
C GLU A 193 -11.23 3.39 3.99
N ASP A 194 -10.37 2.65 3.31
CA ASP A 194 -9.79 1.37 3.77
C ASP A 194 -8.36 1.53 4.32
N VAL A 195 -7.93 2.75 4.64
CA VAL A 195 -6.55 3.06 5.08
C VAL A 195 -6.57 3.73 6.44
N SER A 196 -5.91 3.10 7.41
CA SER A 196 -5.59 3.74 8.68
C SER A 196 -4.08 3.91 8.82
N TRP A 197 -3.60 5.13 8.64
CA TRP A 197 -2.19 5.44 8.88
C TRP A 197 -1.79 5.18 10.35
N VAL A 198 -2.75 5.19 11.28
CA VAL A 198 -2.55 4.89 12.70
C VAL A 198 -2.23 3.41 12.90
N GLU A 199 -2.96 2.51 12.23
CA GLU A 199 -2.67 1.06 12.27
C GLU A 199 -1.30 0.78 11.66
N ASP A 200 -1.02 1.37 10.50
CA ASP A 200 0.28 1.25 9.84
C ASP A 200 1.40 1.73 10.78
N ALA A 201 1.23 2.90 11.40
CA ALA A 201 2.22 3.45 12.32
C ALA A 201 2.41 2.59 13.59
N ILE A 202 1.35 2.02 14.16
CA ILE A 202 1.45 1.06 15.28
C ILE A 202 2.21 -0.19 14.86
N GLN A 203 1.94 -0.71 13.66
CA GLN A 203 2.64 -1.87 13.12
C GLN A 203 4.14 -1.58 12.97
N VAL A 204 4.50 -0.42 12.41
CA VAL A 204 5.89 0.01 12.29
C VAL A 204 6.56 0.15 13.67
N LEU A 205 5.91 0.79 14.65
CA LEU A 205 6.45 0.91 16.02
C LEU A 205 6.71 -0.46 16.66
N ARG A 206 5.83 -1.45 16.44
CA ARG A 206 5.99 -2.81 16.96
C ARG A 206 7.11 -3.59 16.29
N MET A 207 7.28 -3.43 14.98
CA MET A 207 8.28 -4.15 14.19
C MET A 207 9.70 -3.60 14.33
N ASN A 208 9.87 -2.39 14.87
CA ASN A 208 11.16 -1.72 14.98
C ASN A 208 11.48 -1.39 16.43
N GLU A 209 12.44 -2.12 17.00
CA GLU A 209 13.00 -1.78 18.31
C GLU A 209 13.64 -0.39 18.27
N GLY A 210 13.39 0.41 19.30
CA GLY A 210 13.93 1.78 19.38
C GLY A 210 13.15 2.85 18.61
N LEU A 211 12.21 2.49 17.72
CA LEU A 211 11.35 3.46 17.06
C LEU A 211 10.31 3.99 18.05
N ILE A 212 10.31 5.28 18.34
CA ILE A 212 9.42 5.86 19.36
C ILE A 212 8.27 6.68 18.76
N LEU A 213 8.51 7.26 17.59
CA LEU A 213 7.59 8.19 16.95
C LEU A 213 7.48 7.87 15.47
N VAL A 214 6.24 7.82 14.97
CA VAL A 214 5.92 7.72 13.55
C VAL A 214 4.99 8.85 13.16
N SER A 215 5.39 9.62 12.16
CA SER A 215 4.52 10.65 11.58
C SER A 215 3.79 10.13 10.34
N PRO A 216 2.55 10.61 10.08
CA PRO A 216 1.87 10.36 8.82
C PRO A 216 2.68 10.92 7.65
N SER A 217 2.33 10.52 6.43
CA SER A 217 3.01 11.04 5.25
C SER A 217 2.71 12.52 5.08
N PHE A 218 3.72 13.28 4.66
CA PHE A 218 3.57 14.70 4.34
C PHE A 218 3.92 14.92 2.87
N PRO A 219 3.04 15.55 2.10
CA PRO A 219 3.30 15.81 0.69
C PRO A 219 4.53 16.68 0.49
N GLY A 220 5.37 16.31 -0.48
CA GLY A 220 6.56 17.07 -0.81
C GLY A 220 7.76 16.91 0.15
N VAL A 221 7.69 16.04 1.17
CA VAL A 221 8.87 15.74 2.02
C VAL A 221 10.05 15.22 1.19
N SER A 222 9.80 14.37 0.20
CA SER A 222 10.84 13.88 -0.73
C SER A 222 11.50 14.99 -1.54
N THR A 223 10.78 16.09 -1.81
CA THR A 223 11.30 17.25 -2.56
C THR A 223 11.98 18.29 -1.67
N ARG A 224 11.67 18.31 -0.37
CA ARG A 224 12.35 19.16 0.58
C ARG A 224 13.73 18.58 0.80
N LYS A 225 14.77 19.31 0.36
CA LYS A 225 16.14 19.01 0.75
C LYS A 225 16.22 19.11 2.28
N ILE A 226 16.11 17.97 2.94
CA ILE A 226 16.33 17.84 4.36
C ILE A 226 17.79 18.26 4.57
N ARG A 227 17.98 19.49 5.06
CA ARG A 227 19.31 19.99 5.38
C ARG A 227 19.77 19.17 6.58
N GLN A 228 20.62 18.18 6.33
CA GLN A 228 21.40 17.58 7.40
C GLN A 228 22.08 18.71 8.15
N ARG A 229 21.84 18.79 9.47
CA ARG A 229 22.51 19.82 10.28
C ARG A 229 24.02 19.64 10.11
N PRO A 230 24.78 20.71 9.78
CA PRO A 230 26.25 20.64 9.71
C PRO A 230 26.90 20.21 11.04
N THR A 231 26.14 20.20 12.14
CA THR A 231 26.64 20.17 13.50
C THR A 231 26.48 18.83 14.21
N THR A 232 25.96 17.81 13.53
CA THR A 232 25.81 16.46 14.09
C THR A 232 26.14 15.49 12.97
N ARG A 233 27.38 14.99 12.90
CA ARG A 233 27.55 13.64 12.35
C ARG A 233 26.60 12.76 13.17
N PRO A 234 25.61 12.10 12.55
CA PRO A 234 24.75 11.18 13.27
C PRO A 234 25.65 10.27 14.09
N ILE A 235 25.29 9.98 15.35
CA ILE A 235 25.87 8.81 16.00
C ILE A 235 25.68 7.68 14.99
N PRO A 236 26.73 6.96 14.56
CA PRO A 236 26.57 5.83 13.67
C PRO A 236 25.62 4.88 14.39
N LYS A 237 24.36 4.91 13.97
CA LYS A 237 23.37 4.03 14.57
C LYS A 237 23.62 2.69 13.91
N SER A 238 23.93 1.68 14.71
CA SER A 238 24.25 0.34 14.23
C SER A 238 23.04 -0.41 13.69
N TYR A 239 22.01 0.29 13.23
CA TYR A 239 20.90 -0.31 12.50
C TYR A 239 21.36 -0.54 11.07
N SER A 240 21.97 -1.70 10.82
CA SER A 240 22.25 -2.18 9.47
C SER A 240 20.97 -2.38 8.65
N ASP A 241 19.85 -2.54 9.35
CA ASP A 241 18.58 -2.94 8.77
C ASP A 241 17.65 -1.72 8.69
N GLY A 242 17.07 -1.52 7.50
CA GLY A 242 16.04 -0.49 7.29
C GLY A 242 14.84 -0.67 8.23
N LEU A 243 13.94 0.32 8.29
CA LEU A 243 12.71 0.14 9.05
C LEU A 243 11.85 -0.95 8.41
N HIS A 244 11.35 -1.87 9.23
CA HIS A 244 10.43 -2.93 8.83
C HIS A 244 8.97 -2.45 8.89
N GLY A 245 8.11 -3.05 8.07
CA GLY A 245 6.66 -2.79 8.05
C GLY A 245 6.19 -2.00 6.83
N PRO A 246 5.02 -1.33 6.91
CA PRO A 246 4.53 -0.39 5.91
C PRO A 246 5.62 0.58 5.44
N ALA A 247 5.52 1.06 4.20
CA ALA A 247 6.54 1.88 3.55
C ALA A 247 6.92 3.10 4.42
N THR A 248 8.03 2.99 5.15
CA THR A 248 8.46 3.97 6.15
C THR A 248 9.88 4.42 5.87
N GLU A 249 10.11 5.71 6.04
CA GLU A 249 11.42 6.35 5.99
C GLU A 249 11.97 6.52 7.40
N ASP A 250 13.23 6.17 7.62
CA ASP A 250 13.93 6.59 8.82
C ASP A 250 14.28 8.07 8.70
N THR A 251 13.64 8.90 9.51
CA THR A 251 13.85 10.35 9.58
C THR A 251 14.60 10.75 10.84
N THR A 252 15.30 9.82 11.47
CA THR A 252 16.15 10.09 12.64
C THR A 252 17.18 11.17 12.33
N CYS A 253 17.29 12.18 13.21
CA CYS A 253 18.13 13.38 13.03
C CYS A 253 17.75 14.27 11.84
N GLN A 254 16.67 13.97 11.12
CA GLN A 254 16.11 14.84 10.11
C GLN A 254 15.11 15.76 10.80
N HIS A 255 15.49 17.02 10.98
CA HIS A 255 14.63 17.96 11.66
C HIS A 255 13.52 18.43 10.70
N PRO A 256 12.23 18.20 11.00
CA PRO A 256 11.13 18.74 10.24
C PRO A 256 10.86 20.20 10.63
N PHE A 257 11.90 21.04 10.77
CA PHE A 257 11.80 22.48 11.12
C PHE A 257 10.88 23.32 10.23
N THR A 258 10.27 22.70 9.23
CA THR A 258 9.46 23.36 8.23
C THR A 258 8.15 22.66 8.00
N LEU A 259 7.73 21.60 8.73
CA LEU A 259 6.35 21.12 8.63
C LEU A 259 5.53 22.03 9.54
N PRO A 260 4.83 23.04 8.99
CA PRO A 260 4.02 23.85 9.85
C PRO A 260 2.86 22.95 10.33
N GLY A 261 2.52 23.08 11.60
CA GLY A 261 1.68 22.19 12.38
C GLY A 261 1.98 20.68 12.41
N ARG A 262 1.40 20.01 13.40
CA ARG A 262 1.97 18.76 13.93
C ARG A 262 1.01 17.59 13.90
N ALA A 263 1.51 16.45 13.44
CA ALA A 263 0.84 15.15 13.44
C ALA A 263 1.86 14.04 13.74
N ALA A 264 1.61 13.23 14.77
CA ALA A 264 2.46 12.11 15.12
C ALA A 264 1.72 11.04 15.92
N LEU A 265 2.13 9.78 15.76
CA LEU A 265 1.85 8.67 16.67
C LEU A 265 3.09 8.43 17.54
N LEU A 266 2.90 8.41 18.85
CA LEU A 266 3.94 8.20 19.85
C LEU A 266 3.69 6.90 20.65
N ASP A 267 4.74 6.12 20.87
CA ASP A 267 4.76 5.04 21.86
C ASP A 267 5.02 5.62 23.26
N ILE A 268 4.01 5.60 24.13
CA ILE A 268 4.07 6.23 25.45
C ILE A 268 5.04 5.51 26.38
N GLN A 269 5.13 4.18 26.29
CA GLN A 269 6.01 3.39 27.15
C GLN A 269 7.47 3.71 26.80
N ARG A 270 7.82 3.71 25.51
CA ARG A 270 9.17 4.08 25.05
C ARG A 270 9.48 5.55 25.35
N TYR A 271 8.50 6.45 25.23
CA TYR A 271 8.64 7.85 25.61
C TYR A 271 9.02 8.03 27.08
N LYS A 272 8.36 7.30 27.99
CA LYS A 272 8.68 7.33 29.42
C LYS A 272 10.03 6.68 29.77
N GLN A 273 10.61 5.90 28.85
CA GLN A 273 11.92 5.27 28.98
C GLN A 273 13.05 6.09 28.35
N LEU A 274 12.74 7.21 27.69
CA LEU A 274 13.77 8.07 27.14
C LEU A 274 14.74 8.48 28.25
N PRO A 275 16.06 8.37 28.00
CA PRO A 275 17.04 8.74 29.00
C PRO A 275 16.84 10.21 29.36
N SER A 276 16.84 10.50 30.67
CA SER A 276 16.93 11.89 31.09
C SER A 276 18.23 12.48 30.55
N ARG A 277 18.26 13.79 30.34
CA ARG A 277 19.41 14.44 29.72
C ARG A 277 20.71 14.12 30.45
N ASN A 278 20.68 14.08 31.79
CA ASN A 278 21.83 13.74 32.62
C ASN A 278 22.37 12.31 32.40
N GLN A 279 21.57 11.42 31.79
CA GLN A 279 21.97 10.06 31.42
C GLN A 279 22.62 9.97 30.03
N VAL A 280 22.45 11.00 29.18
CA VAL A 280 23.12 11.09 27.88
C VAL A 280 24.56 11.58 28.10
N LYS A 281 25.47 10.63 28.40
CA LYS A 281 26.87 10.91 28.76
C LYS A 281 27.72 11.46 27.62
N GLU A 282 27.26 11.33 26.37
CA GLU A 282 28.00 11.70 25.17
C GLU A 282 27.32 12.86 24.43
N HIS A 283 27.88 14.07 24.56
CA HIS A 283 27.47 15.20 23.74
C HIS A 283 28.39 15.31 22.52
N ARG A 284 27.79 15.22 21.32
CA ARG A 284 28.52 15.48 20.07
C ARG A 284 28.20 16.87 19.56
N CYS A 285 29.24 17.62 19.22
CA CYS A 285 29.09 18.95 18.65
C CYS A 285 29.94 19.10 17.39
N GLY A 286 29.33 19.55 16.30
CA GLY A 286 30.00 19.46 14.99
C GLY A 286 30.22 18.02 14.51
N GLY A 287 29.55 17.03 15.12
CA GLY A 287 29.87 15.62 14.92
C GLY A 287 31.14 15.11 15.63
N GLN A 288 31.82 15.92 16.44
CA GLN A 288 32.92 15.49 17.29
C GLN A 288 32.43 15.17 18.71
N LEU A 289 32.93 14.07 19.28
CA LEU A 289 32.66 13.67 20.66
C LEU A 289 33.33 14.66 21.62
N VAL A 290 32.54 15.42 22.37
CA VAL A 290 33.08 16.40 23.32
C VAL A 290 33.01 15.80 24.73
N ARG A 291 34.08 15.10 25.13
CA ARG A 291 34.21 14.59 26.51
C ARG A 291 34.62 15.74 27.43
N GLY A 292 33.69 16.22 28.27
CA GLY A 292 33.98 17.10 29.40
C GLY A 292 34.41 18.55 29.09
N LYS A 293 34.36 19.01 27.82
CA LYS A 293 34.52 20.44 27.48
C LYS A 293 33.19 21.01 26.98
N PRO A 294 32.73 22.17 27.49
CA PRO A 294 31.46 22.76 27.05
C PRO A 294 31.58 23.20 25.59
N CYS A 295 30.58 22.86 24.79
CA CYS A 295 30.52 23.11 23.35
C CYS A 295 30.65 24.60 22.94
N LYS A 296 30.68 25.55 23.88
CA LYS A 296 30.81 27.01 23.63
C LYS A 296 31.98 27.45 22.75
N SER A 297 33.08 26.69 22.65
CA SER A 297 34.26 27.11 21.88
C SER A 297 34.15 26.87 20.36
N LEU A 298 33.06 26.27 19.88
CA LEU A 298 32.84 26.06 18.44
C LEU A 298 31.78 27.06 17.91
N PRO A 299 32.06 27.81 16.83
CA PRO A 299 31.13 28.83 16.32
C PRO A 299 29.77 28.30 15.86
N PHE A 300 29.63 26.98 15.65
CA PHE A 300 28.43 26.34 15.10
C PHE A 300 27.49 25.72 16.17
N VAL A 301 27.83 25.77 17.45
CA VAL A 301 27.06 25.11 18.53
C VAL A 301 25.78 25.83 18.87
N ARG A 302 25.73 27.14 18.61
CA ARG A 302 24.53 27.96 18.81
C ARG A 302 23.29 27.39 18.07
N SER A 303 23.50 26.54 17.07
CA SER A 303 22.48 26.01 16.18
C SER A 303 21.96 24.60 16.48
N CYS A 304 22.47 23.87 17.50
CA CYS A 304 21.65 22.78 18.06
C CYS A 304 20.38 23.32 18.76
N GLY A 305 20.31 24.65 18.92
CA GLY A 305 19.11 25.43 19.15
C GLY A 305 18.80 25.53 20.63
N GLY A 306 18.89 26.72 21.20
CA GLY A 306 18.05 27.10 22.35
C GLY A 306 16.59 27.19 21.92
N MET A 307 16.06 26.11 21.34
CA MET A 307 14.72 26.03 20.79
C MET A 307 13.82 25.27 21.76
N ARG A 308 12.71 25.94 22.06
CA ARG A 308 11.86 25.81 23.26
C ARG A 308 10.72 24.79 23.05
N THR A 309 10.92 23.79 22.20
CA THR A 309 9.85 22.92 21.70
C THR A 309 10.00 21.46 22.14
N TRP A 310 8.90 20.84 22.57
CA TRP A 310 8.74 19.41 22.84
C TRP A 310 9.34 18.55 21.72
N GLU A 311 9.11 18.90 20.44
CA GLU A 311 9.69 18.14 19.33
C GLU A 311 11.21 18.27 19.27
N ALA A 312 11.75 19.49 19.45
CA ALA A 312 13.20 19.66 19.44
C ALA A 312 13.86 18.93 20.62
N ALA A 313 13.19 18.89 21.77
CA ALA A 313 13.65 18.11 22.92
C ALA A 313 13.62 16.60 22.61
N LEU A 314 12.50 16.09 22.10
CA LEU A 314 12.32 14.69 21.73
C LEU A 314 13.30 14.27 20.62
N GLU A 315 13.39 15.04 19.54
CA GLU A 315 14.31 14.80 18.42
C GLU A 315 15.77 14.89 18.84
N CYS A 316 16.12 15.78 19.77
CA CYS A 316 17.47 15.85 20.31
C CYS A 316 17.81 14.56 21.05
N VAL A 317 16.91 14.05 21.90
CA VAL A 317 17.11 12.77 22.59
C VAL A 317 17.14 11.61 21.61
N ILE A 318 16.23 11.58 20.62
CA ILE A 318 16.20 10.55 19.58
C ILE A 318 17.50 10.56 18.78
N CYS A 319 17.94 11.73 18.33
CA CYS A 319 19.13 11.86 17.49
C CYS A 319 20.43 11.51 18.25
N ASN A 320 20.52 11.88 19.53
CA ASN A 320 21.71 11.65 20.35
C ASN A 320 21.66 10.36 21.19
N GLY A 321 20.56 9.62 21.16
CA GLY A 321 20.45 8.32 21.81
C GLY A 321 20.95 7.19 20.90
N GLU A 322 21.68 6.24 21.50
CA GLU A 322 22.21 5.05 20.79
C GLU A 322 21.10 4.13 20.27
N GLY A 323 19.93 4.14 20.92
CA GLY A 323 18.85 3.18 20.73
C GLY A 323 17.53 3.73 20.17
N TRP A 324 17.43 5.03 19.86
CA TRP A 324 16.14 5.67 19.56
C TRP A 324 16.02 6.12 18.11
N ARG A 325 14.86 5.96 17.50
CA ARG A 325 14.59 6.31 16.09
C ARG A 325 13.25 7.01 15.95
N GLN A 326 13.09 7.76 14.87
CA GLN A 326 11.78 8.22 14.39
C GLN A 326 11.62 7.89 12.91
N GLY A 327 10.38 7.76 12.46
CA GLY A 327 10.09 7.42 11.07
C GLY A 327 8.89 8.16 10.51
N HIS A 328 8.85 8.29 9.20
CA HIS A 328 7.72 8.89 8.48
C HIS A 328 7.14 7.87 7.51
N LEU A 329 5.82 7.75 7.49
CA LEU A 329 5.15 6.96 6.45
C LEU A 329 5.39 7.62 5.08
N ARG A 330 5.70 6.82 4.06
CA ARG A 330 5.98 7.28 2.69
C ARG A 330 4.77 7.22 1.78
N ASP A 331 3.67 6.61 2.21
CA ASP A 331 2.49 6.37 1.38
C ASP A 331 1.52 7.56 1.35
N TRP A 332 2.02 8.71 0.89
CA TRP A 332 1.23 9.95 0.79
C TRP A 332 0.08 9.86 -0.20
N GLN A 333 0.02 8.85 -1.08
CA GLN A 333 -1.10 8.70 -2.02
C GLN A 333 -2.36 8.22 -1.30
N ARG A 334 -2.18 7.37 -0.28
CA ARG A 334 -3.27 6.71 0.45
C ARG A 334 -3.60 7.39 1.77
N ALA A 335 -2.61 8.03 2.41
CA ALA A 335 -2.83 8.85 3.59
C ALA A 335 -1.77 9.95 3.72
N TRP A 336 -2.21 11.18 3.93
CA TRP A 336 -1.30 12.31 4.11
C TRP A 336 -1.90 13.38 5.02
N SER A 337 -1.03 14.06 5.77
CA SER A 337 -1.39 15.27 6.51
C SER A 337 -0.70 16.49 5.92
N GLN A 338 -1.39 17.61 5.94
CA GLN A 338 -0.83 18.89 5.56
C GLN A 338 -1.27 19.95 6.56
N HIS A 339 -0.37 20.89 6.80
CA HIS A 339 -0.74 22.10 7.48
C HIS A 339 -1.68 22.96 6.66
N ALA A 340 -2.68 23.50 7.32
CA ALA A 340 -3.45 24.61 6.80
C ALA A 340 -3.31 25.81 7.78
N PRO A 341 -2.14 26.52 7.77
CA PRO A 341 -1.90 27.64 8.68
C PRO A 341 -2.93 28.73 8.45
N LEU A 342 -3.29 29.43 9.52
CA LEU A 342 -4.16 30.60 9.46
C LEU A 342 -3.47 31.89 8.96
N THR A 343 -2.17 31.85 8.63
CA THR A 343 -1.33 33.06 8.61
C THR A 343 -1.15 33.74 7.25
N SER A 344 -1.70 33.21 6.15
CA SER A 344 -1.90 34.03 4.95
C SER A 344 -3.33 34.55 4.91
N VAL A 345 -3.57 35.64 5.66
CA VAL A 345 -4.70 36.58 5.48
C VAL A 345 -6.08 35.97 5.80
N ARG A 346 -6.61 36.25 7.00
CA ARG A 346 -8.04 36.17 7.39
C ARG A 346 -8.87 35.19 6.54
N HIS A 347 -8.82 33.90 6.91
CA HIS A 347 -9.40 32.84 6.11
C HIS A 347 -10.87 33.00 5.82
N ASP A 348 -11.18 32.67 4.56
CA ASP A 348 -12.48 32.31 4.05
C ASP A 348 -12.86 30.93 4.63
N LEU A 349 -13.71 30.93 5.66
CA LEU A 349 -14.31 29.71 6.21
C LEU A 349 -14.99 28.86 5.11
N ALA A 350 -15.49 29.49 4.04
CA ALA A 350 -16.07 28.76 2.92
C ALA A 350 -15.00 27.97 2.16
N LYS A 351 -13.78 28.50 2.00
CA LYS A 351 -12.65 27.78 1.42
C LYS A 351 -12.26 26.57 2.27
N LEU A 352 -12.09 26.72 3.59
CA LEU A 352 -11.78 25.60 4.47
C LEU A 352 -12.86 24.50 4.39
N LYS A 353 -14.15 24.89 4.39
CA LYS A 353 -15.27 23.95 4.21
C LYS A 353 -15.21 23.27 2.85
N SER A 354 -14.90 24.01 1.79
CA SER A 354 -14.78 23.49 0.42
C SER A 354 -13.64 22.48 0.32
N ASP A 355 -12.47 22.80 0.88
CA ASP A 355 -11.29 21.92 0.85
C ASP A 355 -11.58 20.62 1.62
N ILE A 356 -12.13 20.73 2.84
CA ILE A 356 -12.54 19.55 3.63
C ILE A 356 -13.59 18.74 2.90
N ALA A 357 -14.61 19.36 2.32
CA ALA A 357 -15.64 18.66 1.56
C ALA A 357 -15.06 17.94 0.32
N ALA A 358 -14.08 18.53 -0.36
CA ALA A 358 -13.40 17.89 -1.49
C ALA A 358 -12.60 16.65 -1.04
N ILE A 359 -11.87 16.77 0.07
CA ILE A 359 -11.10 15.67 0.68
C ILE A 359 -12.01 14.53 1.12
N GLU A 360 -13.09 14.87 1.84
CA GLU A 360 -14.09 13.90 2.30
C GLU A 360 -14.85 13.21 1.16
N GLN A 361 -14.86 13.80 -0.04
CA GLN A 361 -15.43 13.21 -1.25
C GLN A 361 -14.39 12.40 -2.06
N GLY A 362 -13.16 12.25 -1.55
CA GLY A 362 -12.09 11.54 -2.26
C GLY A 362 -11.59 12.26 -3.50
N ARG A 363 -11.80 13.58 -3.62
CA ARG A 363 -11.34 14.33 -4.80
C ARG A 363 -9.81 14.46 -4.78
N PRO A 364 -9.14 14.38 -5.94
CA PRO A 364 -7.69 14.47 -5.99
C PRO A 364 -7.20 15.86 -5.57
N PRO A 365 -6.01 15.98 -4.94
CA PRO A 365 -5.49 17.28 -4.50
C PRO A 365 -5.33 18.34 -5.59
N ALA A 366 -5.24 17.92 -6.85
CA ALA A 366 -5.19 18.83 -8.00
C ALA A 366 -6.42 19.75 -8.12
N VAL A 367 -7.59 19.35 -7.61
CA VAL A 367 -8.80 20.19 -7.66
C VAL A 367 -8.93 21.16 -6.49
N MET A 368 -8.05 21.09 -5.49
CA MET A 368 -8.13 21.87 -4.25
C MET A 368 -7.38 23.22 -4.32
N GLY A 369 -6.76 23.54 -5.45
CA GLY A 369 -6.10 24.82 -5.69
C GLY A 369 -4.57 24.78 -5.69
N PRO A 370 -3.91 25.91 -6.02
CA PRO A 370 -2.48 25.98 -6.29
C PRO A 370 -1.59 25.73 -5.06
N GLU A 371 -2.08 25.93 -3.84
CA GLU A 371 -1.39 25.58 -2.59
C GLU A 371 -1.25 24.07 -2.39
N TYR A 372 -2.05 23.27 -3.11
CA TYR A 372 -1.93 21.82 -3.22
C TYR A 372 -1.19 21.40 -4.50
N LYS A 373 -0.65 22.35 -5.29
CA LYS A 373 0.03 22.05 -6.57
C LYS A 373 1.26 21.15 -6.41
N GLY A 374 1.95 21.19 -5.27
CA GLY A 374 3.02 20.25 -4.97
C GLY A 374 2.55 18.79 -4.85
N LEU A 375 1.29 18.57 -4.44
CA LEU A 375 0.64 17.26 -4.50
C LEU A 375 0.27 16.91 -5.95
N ALA A 376 -0.34 17.85 -6.68
CA ALA A 376 -0.76 17.65 -8.06
C ALA A 376 0.43 17.34 -8.99
N GLU A 377 1.56 18.02 -8.85
CA GLU A 377 2.77 17.79 -9.65
C GLU A 377 3.45 16.46 -9.31
N LEU A 378 3.30 15.93 -8.09
CA LEU A 378 3.77 14.60 -7.73
C LEU A 378 2.86 13.49 -8.27
N VAL A 379 1.55 13.75 -8.38
CA VAL A 379 0.61 12.87 -9.10
C VAL A 379 0.90 12.91 -10.61
N CYS A 380 1.15 14.10 -11.16
CA CYS A 380 1.27 14.30 -12.61
C CYS A 380 2.67 14.12 -13.21
N LYS A 381 3.75 14.07 -12.41
CA LYS A 381 5.11 13.82 -12.96
C LYS A 381 5.34 12.39 -13.44
N GLU A 382 4.48 11.44 -13.06
CA GLU A 382 4.43 10.11 -13.69
C GLU A 382 3.40 10.03 -14.84
N GLU A 383 2.57 11.07 -15.04
CA GLU A 383 1.48 11.11 -16.03
C GLU A 383 1.82 11.93 -17.29
N THR A 384 3.09 12.00 -17.69
CA THR A 384 3.39 12.54 -19.03
C THR A 384 3.14 11.46 -20.08
N GLU A 385 1.94 11.55 -20.64
CA GLU A 385 1.24 10.59 -21.50
C GLU A 385 0.58 9.46 -20.71
N ALA A 386 -0.63 9.72 -20.20
CA ALA A 386 -1.60 8.66 -19.92
C ALA A 386 -1.85 7.93 -21.25
N GLU A 387 -0.98 6.97 -21.57
CA GLU A 387 -1.18 6.08 -22.68
C GLU A 387 -2.51 5.39 -22.46
N ALA A 388 -3.33 5.36 -23.51
CA ALA A 388 -4.59 4.64 -23.47
C ALA A 388 -4.27 3.15 -23.30
N VAL A 389 -4.38 2.66 -22.06
CA VAL A 389 -4.28 1.25 -21.70
C VAL A 389 -5.63 0.79 -21.20
N CYS A 390 -6.19 -0.22 -21.85
CA CYS A 390 -7.34 -0.96 -21.33
C CYS A 390 -6.86 -2.10 -20.43
N LEU A 391 -7.53 -2.32 -19.32
CA LEU A 391 -7.44 -3.56 -18.54
C LEU A 391 -8.64 -4.44 -18.89
N ALA A 392 -8.41 -5.68 -19.29
CA ALA A 392 -9.45 -6.70 -19.41
C ALA A 392 -9.18 -7.82 -18.41
N VAL A 393 -10.12 -8.04 -17.48
CA VAL A 393 -10.11 -9.18 -16.56
C VAL A 393 -11.05 -10.24 -17.09
N ILE A 394 -10.54 -11.43 -17.35
CA ILE A 394 -11.30 -12.57 -17.90
C ILE A 394 -11.76 -13.46 -16.75
N ALA A 395 -13.05 -13.74 -16.69
CA ALA A 395 -13.67 -14.58 -15.67
C ALA A 395 -14.67 -15.55 -16.29
N ARG A 396 -14.91 -16.68 -15.64
CA ARG A 396 -15.98 -17.65 -15.97
C ARG A 396 -17.13 -17.52 -14.98
N HIS A 397 -18.31 -17.97 -15.36
CA HIS A 397 -19.49 -17.93 -14.48
C HIS A 397 -19.26 -18.72 -13.18
N GLU A 398 -18.43 -19.77 -13.21
CA GLU A 398 -18.00 -20.57 -12.04
C GLU A 398 -17.33 -19.72 -10.95
N HIS A 399 -16.68 -18.61 -11.32
CA HIS A 399 -16.04 -17.69 -10.38
C HIS A 399 -17.03 -16.80 -9.62
N SER A 400 -18.34 -17.00 -9.79
CA SER A 400 -19.41 -16.19 -9.17
C SER A 400 -19.15 -15.80 -7.73
N ARG A 401 -18.70 -16.74 -6.89
CA ARG A 401 -18.49 -16.56 -5.44
C ARG A 401 -17.34 -15.63 -5.09
N GLU A 402 -16.34 -15.55 -5.96
CA GLU A 402 -15.05 -14.92 -5.69
C GLU A 402 -14.71 -13.80 -6.66
N ILE A 403 -15.49 -13.60 -7.72
CA ILE A 403 -15.25 -12.58 -8.74
C ILE A 403 -15.08 -11.19 -8.11
N SER A 404 -15.90 -10.85 -7.11
CA SER A 404 -15.79 -9.54 -6.46
C SER A 404 -14.54 -9.35 -5.62
N SER A 405 -14.06 -10.38 -4.92
CA SER A 405 -12.82 -10.26 -4.14
C SER A 405 -11.59 -10.28 -5.05
N ARG A 406 -11.60 -11.11 -6.09
CA ARG A 406 -10.48 -11.28 -7.03
C ARG A 406 -10.29 -10.07 -7.92
N VAL A 407 -11.35 -9.50 -8.48
CA VAL A 407 -11.26 -8.26 -9.28
C VAL A 407 -10.68 -7.12 -8.42
N LYS A 408 -11.18 -6.94 -7.19
CA LYS A 408 -10.63 -5.93 -6.27
C LYS A 408 -9.16 -6.17 -5.95
N HIS A 409 -8.78 -7.42 -5.72
CA HIS A 409 -7.39 -7.80 -5.44
C HIS A 409 -6.49 -7.46 -6.62
N ILE A 410 -6.89 -7.83 -7.85
CA ILE A 410 -6.15 -7.52 -9.07
C ILE A 410 -5.94 -6.01 -9.20
N LEU A 411 -7.02 -5.22 -9.10
CA LEU A 411 -6.99 -3.75 -9.24
C LEU A 411 -6.12 -3.08 -8.19
N LYS A 412 -6.27 -3.48 -6.92
CA LYS A 412 -5.50 -2.94 -5.79
C LYS A 412 -3.99 -2.99 -6.01
N HIS A 413 -3.52 -4.02 -6.71
CA HIS A 413 -2.10 -4.29 -6.89
C HIS A 413 -1.56 -3.90 -8.28
N GLN A 414 -2.35 -3.26 -9.17
CA GLN A 414 -1.83 -2.80 -10.47
C GLN A 414 -0.95 -1.56 -10.39
N HIS A 415 -1.22 -0.67 -9.43
CA HIS A 415 -0.57 0.65 -9.30
C HIS A 415 -0.50 1.40 -10.65
N PHE A 416 -1.55 1.28 -11.48
CA PHE A 416 -1.65 1.88 -12.80
C PHE A 416 -3.06 2.44 -13.03
N ASN A 417 -3.16 3.59 -13.68
CA ASN A 417 -4.43 4.23 -14.03
C ASN A 417 -4.84 3.80 -15.43
N PHE A 418 -5.78 2.84 -15.52
CA PHE A 418 -6.32 2.40 -16.80
C PHE A 418 -7.33 3.41 -17.34
N VAL A 419 -7.31 3.63 -18.65
CA VAL A 419 -8.32 4.46 -19.32
C VAL A 419 -9.67 3.76 -19.35
N ARG A 420 -9.63 2.42 -19.42
CA ARG A 420 -10.82 1.57 -19.40
C ARG A 420 -10.52 0.25 -18.70
N THR A 421 -11.46 -0.22 -17.90
CA THR A 421 -11.41 -1.51 -17.22
C THR A 421 -12.64 -2.32 -17.58
N LEU A 422 -12.42 -3.46 -18.24
CA LEU A 422 -13.44 -4.40 -18.70
C LEU A 422 -13.40 -5.69 -17.89
N LEU A 423 -14.57 -6.18 -17.50
CA LEU A 423 -14.74 -7.54 -17.01
C LEU A 423 -15.35 -8.42 -18.12
N VAL A 424 -14.56 -9.30 -18.70
CA VAL A 424 -14.97 -10.19 -19.80
C VAL A 424 -15.39 -11.54 -19.23
N ILE A 425 -16.65 -11.90 -19.45
CA ILE A 425 -17.26 -13.13 -18.92
C ILE A 425 -17.28 -14.20 -19.99
N ASP A 426 -16.43 -15.19 -19.82
CA ASP A 426 -16.32 -16.37 -20.64
C ASP A 426 -17.43 -17.38 -20.29
N SER A 427 -18.54 -17.30 -21.03
CA SER A 427 -19.69 -18.18 -20.88
C SER A 427 -20.48 -18.24 -22.18
N GLY A 428 -20.66 -19.46 -22.72
CA GLY A 428 -21.51 -19.71 -23.90
C GLY A 428 -23.02 -19.71 -23.59
N ASP A 429 -23.38 -19.83 -22.31
CA ASP A 429 -24.76 -19.93 -21.84
C ASP A 429 -25.30 -18.60 -21.28
N GLU A 430 -26.62 -18.54 -21.04
CA GLU A 430 -27.22 -17.43 -20.30
C GLU A 430 -26.66 -17.37 -18.87
N LEU A 431 -26.17 -16.18 -18.48
CA LEU A 431 -25.60 -15.98 -17.16
C LEU A 431 -26.69 -16.00 -16.08
N PRO A 432 -26.48 -16.72 -14.94
CA PRO A 432 -27.43 -16.70 -13.84
C PRO A 432 -27.71 -15.26 -13.37
N PRO A 433 -28.97 -14.88 -13.06
CA PRO A 433 -29.30 -13.53 -12.60
C PRO A 433 -28.49 -13.09 -11.36
N THR A 434 -28.16 -14.05 -10.49
CA THR A 434 -27.33 -13.81 -9.31
C THR A 434 -25.88 -13.47 -9.66
N PHE A 435 -25.33 -14.02 -10.75
CA PHE A 435 -24.02 -13.67 -11.26
C PHE A 435 -24.02 -12.27 -11.86
N VAL A 436 -25.00 -11.98 -12.72
CA VAL A 436 -25.19 -10.65 -13.35
C VAL A 436 -25.29 -9.55 -12.29
N ALA A 437 -26.08 -9.77 -11.23
CA ALA A 437 -26.20 -8.82 -10.13
C ALA A 437 -24.87 -8.55 -9.40
N ARG A 438 -23.98 -9.55 -9.29
CA ARG A 438 -22.65 -9.37 -8.67
C ARG A 438 -21.71 -8.57 -9.57
N VAL A 439 -21.74 -8.84 -10.88
CA VAL A 439 -20.96 -8.10 -11.87
C VAL A 439 -21.43 -6.64 -11.95
N GLN A 440 -22.74 -6.40 -12.02
CA GLN A 440 -23.33 -5.05 -11.98
C GLN A 440 -22.96 -4.29 -10.71
N LYS A 441 -22.79 -4.98 -9.57
CA LYS A 441 -22.32 -4.37 -8.32
C LYS A 441 -20.84 -3.95 -8.40
N LEU A 442 -20.01 -4.60 -9.21
CA LEU A 442 -18.64 -4.16 -9.44
C LEU A 442 -18.60 -2.88 -10.29
N VAL A 443 -19.44 -2.84 -11.33
CA VAL A 443 -19.61 -1.66 -12.20
C VAL A 443 -20.15 -0.47 -11.40
N SER A 444 -21.25 -0.65 -10.66
CA SER A 444 -21.89 0.46 -9.93
C SER A 444 -21.03 1.02 -8.78
N LYS A 445 -20.05 0.26 -8.31
CA LYS A 445 -19.06 0.71 -7.31
C LYS A 445 -17.79 1.29 -7.93
N GLY A 446 -17.70 1.35 -9.27
CA GLY A 446 -16.55 1.90 -9.98
C GLY A 446 -15.29 1.03 -9.89
N PHE A 447 -15.42 -0.28 -9.63
CA PHE A 447 -14.27 -1.18 -9.70
C PHE A 447 -13.89 -1.51 -11.15
N VAL A 448 -14.89 -1.63 -12.02
CA VAL A 448 -14.71 -1.82 -13.46
C VAL A 448 -15.65 -0.85 -14.18
N ASP A 449 -15.29 -0.41 -15.38
CA ASP A 449 -16.11 0.55 -16.13
C ASP A 449 -17.28 -0.14 -16.82
N ASP A 450 -17.04 -1.37 -17.31
CA ASP A 450 -18.04 -2.14 -18.02
C ASP A 450 -17.77 -3.65 -17.91
N TRP A 451 -18.75 -4.46 -18.32
CA TRP A 451 -18.60 -5.90 -18.42
C TRP A 451 -19.23 -6.42 -19.70
N LEU A 452 -18.62 -7.46 -20.28
CA LEU A 452 -19.05 -8.01 -21.55
C LEU A 452 -19.11 -9.52 -21.45
N GLN A 453 -20.18 -10.13 -21.94
CA GLN A 453 -20.22 -11.57 -22.15
C GLN A 453 -19.59 -11.90 -23.51
N VAL A 454 -18.76 -12.94 -23.54
CA VAL A 454 -18.10 -13.38 -24.78
C VAL A 454 -19.13 -13.78 -25.82
N ASN A 455 -18.96 -13.29 -27.04
CA ASN A 455 -19.84 -13.63 -28.15
C ASN A 455 -19.50 -15.02 -28.71
N TYR A 456 -20.31 -16.03 -28.36
CA TYR A 456 -20.20 -17.40 -28.88
C TYR A 456 -21.05 -17.65 -30.14
N SER A 457 -21.54 -16.59 -30.82
CA SER A 457 -22.25 -16.75 -32.09
C SER A 457 -21.39 -17.45 -33.15
N GLN A 458 -22.04 -18.26 -33.99
CA GLN A 458 -21.36 -18.99 -35.05
C GLN A 458 -20.60 -18.05 -36.00
N GLU A 459 -21.16 -16.87 -36.28
CA GLU A 459 -20.54 -15.83 -37.11
C GLU A 459 -19.23 -15.34 -36.49
N TYR A 460 -19.21 -15.06 -35.18
CA TYR A 460 -18.00 -14.61 -34.51
C TYR A 460 -16.95 -15.72 -34.39
N VAL A 461 -17.37 -16.95 -34.08
CA VAL A 461 -16.47 -18.11 -34.06
C VAL A 461 -15.85 -18.35 -35.44
N GLN A 462 -16.64 -18.28 -36.51
CA GLN A 462 -16.14 -18.37 -37.88
C GLN A 462 -15.19 -17.22 -38.21
N GLU A 463 -15.47 -16.01 -37.73
CA GLU A 463 -14.58 -14.87 -37.94
C GLU A 463 -13.25 -15.03 -37.22
N VAL A 464 -13.26 -15.46 -35.96
CA VAL A 464 -12.05 -15.77 -35.21
C VAL A 464 -11.31 -16.91 -35.90
N ASN A 465 -11.98 -17.98 -36.34
CA ASN A 465 -11.31 -19.08 -37.04
C ASN A 465 -10.68 -18.63 -38.37
N ARG A 466 -11.39 -17.82 -39.15
CA ARG A 466 -10.91 -17.25 -40.41
C ARG A 466 -9.70 -16.36 -40.19
N THR A 467 -9.79 -15.47 -39.21
CA THR A 467 -8.74 -14.48 -38.93
C THR A 467 -7.59 -15.06 -38.11
N ALA A 468 -7.80 -16.12 -37.34
CA ALA A 468 -6.75 -16.78 -36.57
C ALA A 468 -6.07 -17.93 -37.34
N ASN A 469 -6.48 -18.16 -38.60
CA ASN A 469 -5.99 -19.22 -39.48
C ASN A 469 -6.24 -20.64 -38.90
N PHE A 470 -7.44 -20.85 -38.36
CA PHE A 470 -7.94 -22.15 -37.87
C PHE A 470 -8.80 -22.90 -38.88
N ASP A 471 -8.86 -22.46 -40.14
CA ASP A 471 -9.72 -23.09 -41.15
C ASP A 471 -9.39 -24.59 -41.32
N PRO A 472 -10.29 -25.49 -40.86
CA PRO A 472 -10.07 -26.93 -40.95
C PRO A 472 -10.13 -27.44 -42.40
N GLU A 473 -10.70 -26.68 -43.34
CA GLU A 473 -10.70 -27.03 -44.77
C GLU A 473 -9.35 -26.76 -45.45
N GLU A 474 -8.60 -25.75 -44.98
CA GLU A 474 -7.26 -25.44 -45.48
C GLU A 474 -6.15 -26.28 -44.81
N HIS A 475 -6.40 -26.83 -43.62
CA HIS A 475 -5.48 -27.67 -42.83
C HIS A 475 -6.14 -28.98 -42.38
N PRO A 476 -6.39 -29.95 -43.30
CA PRO A 476 -6.96 -31.23 -42.91
C PRO A 476 -6.01 -32.00 -41.97
N PRO A 477 -6.50 -32.58 -40.87
CA PRO A 477 -5.72 -33.49 -40.02
C PRO A 477 -5.14 -34.67 -40.81
N MET A 478 -4.09 -35.30 -40.26
CA MET A 478 -3.29 -36.39 -40.86
C MET A 478 -4.11 -37.51 -41.55
N GLU A 479 -3.44 -38.29 -42.40
CA GLU A 479 -3.97 -39.31 -43.35
C GLU A 479 -5.11 -40.24 -42.87
N GLY A 480 -5.32 -40.43 -41.57
CA GLY A 480 -6.53 -41.10 -41.02
C GLY A 480 -7.84 -40.30 -41.11
N TRP A 481 -7.82 -39.03 -41.55
CA TRP A 481 -8.99 -38.15 -41.67
C TRP A 481 -9.94 -38.53 -42.80
N LYS A 482 -9.42 -39.00 -43.95
CA LYS A 482 -10.28 -39.43 -45.07
C LYS A 482 -11.16 -40.62 -44.70
N GLU A 483 -10.70 -41.50 -43.82
CA GLU A 483 -11.44 -42.68 -43.35
C GLU A 483 -12.47 -42.35 -42.26
N ARG A 484 -12.23 -41.33 -41.43
CA ARG A 484 -13.18 -40.90 -40.38
C ARG A 484 -14.31 -40.00 -40.90
N ARG A 485 -14.11 -39.31 -42.03
CA ARG A 485 -15.10 -38.38 -42.61
C ARG A 485 -16.40 -39.06 -43.05
N SER A 486 -16.37 -40.37 -43.28
CA SER A 486 -17.58 -41.14 -43.61
C SER A 486 -18.43 -41.53 -42.40
N SER A 487 -17.93 -41.38 -41.16
CA SER A 487 -18.60 -41.90 -39.97
C SER A 487 -18.79 -40.92 -38.81
N VAL A 488 -18.19 -39.72 -38.86
CA VAL A 488 -18.26 -38.73 -37.76
C VAL A 488 -18.86 -37.44 -38.29
N ALA A 489 -19.97 -36.97 -37.70
CA ALA A 489 -20.60 -35.72 -38.10
C ALA A 489 -19.68 -34.52 -37.78
N TYR A 490 -19.74 -33.43 -38.55
CA TYR A 490 -18.97 -32.21 -38.29
C TYR A 490 -19.19 -31.65 -36.86
N ARG A 491 -20.33 -31.99 -36.25
CA ARG A 491 -20.68 -31.68 -34.85
C ARG A 491 -19.84 -32.48 -33.85
N GLU A 492 -19.73 -33.80 -34.04
CA GLU A 492 -18.90 -34.70 -33.20
C GLU A 492 -17.38 -34.41 -33.32
N PHE A 493 -16.93 -33.84 -34.45
CA PHE A 493 -15.54 -33.38 -34.60
C PHE A 493 -15.22 -32.13 -33.76
N ASN A 494 -16.21 -31.31 -33.42
CA ASN A 494 -16.01 -30.22 -32.45
C ASN A 494 -16.14 -30.71 -31.00
N GLU A 495 -16.82 -31.84 -30.78
CA GLU A 495 -16.98 -32.47 -29.45
C GLU A 495 -15.67 -33.11 -28.94
N ASP A 496 -14.87 -33.77 -29.79
CA ASP A 496 -13.52 -34.24 -29.40
C ASP A 496 -12.48 -33.09 -29.25
N TYR A 497 -12.85 -31.88 -29.66
CA TYR A 497 -12.04 -30.64 -29.59
C TYR A 497 -12.62 -29.65 -28.56
N GLU A 498 -13.45 -30.13 -27.63
CA GLU A 498 -14.13 -29.44 -26.51
C GLU A 498 -13.21 -28.83 -25.43
N GLU A 499 -11.94 -28.58 -25.72
CA GLU A 499 -11.28 -27.49 -25.01
C GLU A 499 -11.89 -26.20 -25.59
N GLU A 500 -13.01 -25.79 -24.97
CA GLU A 500 -13.70 -24.52 -25.16
C GLU A 500 -12.66 -23.48 -25.55
N VAL A 501 -12.66 -23.14 -26.84
CA VAL A 501 -11.72 -22.16 -27.39
C VAL A 501 -11.81 -20.95 -26.47
N GLN A 502 -10.69 -20.52 -25.89
CA GLN A 502 -10.62 -19.34 -25.04
C GLN A 502 -10.89 -18.06 -25.87
N LEU A 503 -12.08 -17.97 -26.46
CA LEU A 503 -12.58 -16.87 -27.26
C LEU A 503 -12.60 -15.60 -26.44
N ALA A 504 -12.69 -15.71 -25.11
CA ALA A 504 -12.60 -14.59 -24.19
C ALA A 504 -11.39 -13.70 -24.43
N HIS A 505 -10.22 -14.27 -24.73
CA HIS A 505 -9.01 -13.48 -24.97
C HIS A 505 -9.05 -12.77 -26.32
N TYR A 506 -9.48 -13.45 -27.38
CA TYR A 506 -9.71 -12.81 -28.69
C TYR A 506 -10.78 -11.72 -28.60
N PHE A 507 -11.83 -11.99 -27.84
CA PHE A 507 -12.91 -11.05 -27.59
C PHE A 507 -12.42 -9.84 -26.81
N ALA A 508 -11.64 -10.02 -25.74
CA ALA A 508 -11.01 -8.91 -25.01
C ALA A 508 -10.14 -8.04 -25.92
N ILE A 509 -9.36 -8.65 -26.81
CA ILE A 509 -8.54 -7.96 -27.83
C ILE A 509 -9.43 -7.13 -28.76
N ASP A 510 -10.56 -7.68 -29.21
CA ASP A 510 -11.46 -7.02 -30.16
C ASP A 510 -12.33 -5.93 -29.54
N GLN A 511 -12.59 -6.00 -28.24
CA GLN A 511 -13.40 -5.00 -27.51
C GLN A 511 -12.57 -3.82 -26.98
N CYS A 512 -11.26 -3.95 -26.95
CA CYS A 512 -10.32 -2.90 -26.59
C CYS A 512 -10.03 -2.00 -27.81
N GLN A 513 -10.28 -0.71 -27.68
CA GLN A 513 -10.02 0.29 -28.74
C GLN A 513 -8.71 1.05 -28.50
N GLU A 514 -8.16 0.88 -27.31
CA GLU A 514 -6.95 1.49 -26.83
C GLU A 514 -5.72 0.88 -27.51
N ARG A 515 -4.59 1.61 -27.49
CA ARG A 515 -3.36 1.11 -28.13
C ARG A 515 -2.78 -0.09 -27.40
N TYR A 516 -2.91 -0.11 -26.08
CA TYR A 516 -2.36 -1.17 -25.24
C TYR A 516 -3.47 -1.87 -24.47
N LEU A 517 -3.31 -3.18 -24.31
CA LEU A 517 -4.21 -4.02 -23.54
C LEU A 517 -3.41 -4.75 -22.47
N VAL A 518 -3.80 -4.58 -21.21
CA VAL A 518 -3.46 -5.50 -20.13
C VAL A 518 -4.57 -6.53 -20.05
N MET A 519 -4.24 -7.79 -20.22
CA MET A 519 -5.18 -8.90 -20.14
C MET A 519 -4.78 -9.81 -18.98
N MET A 520 -5.75 -10.13 -18.13
CA MET A 520 -5.54 -10.93 -16.91
C MET A 520 -6.67 -11.92 -16.69
N ASP A 521 -6.35 -13.16 -16.39
CA ASP A 521 -7.34 -14.09 -15.85
C ASP A 521 -7.67 -13.75 -14.40
N VAL A 522 -8.93 -13.86 -14.00
CA VAL A 522 -9.36 -13.73 -12.60
C VAL A 522 -8.78 -14.84 -11.71
N GLU A 523 -8.22 -15.89 -12.32
CA GLU A 523 -7.61 -17.03 -11.62
C GLU A 523 -6.23 -16.75 -11.01
N VAL A 524 -5.68 -15.56 -11.26
CA VAL A 524 -4.35 -15.20 -10.79
C VAL A 524 -4.37 -14.53 -9.41
N LEU A 525 -3.47 -14.97 -8.55
CA LEU A 525 -2.99 -14.20 -7.42
C LEU A 525 -1.91 -13.26 -7.92
N TRP A 526 -2.20 -11.98 -7.84
CA TRP A 526 -1.32 -10.90 -8.28
C TRP A 526 -0.70 -10.18 -7.08
N MET A 527 0.60 -9.90 -7.12
CA MET A 527 1.25 -9.08 -6.10
C MET A 527 2.24 -8.13 -6.77
N SER A 528 2.12 -6.86 -6.44
CA SER A 528 3.11 -5.84 -6.78
C SER A 528 3.50 -5.08 -5.52
N GLN A 529 4.78 -4.71 -5.42
CA GLN A 529 5.23 -3.79 -4.39
C GLN A 529 4.47 -2.47 -4.51
N PRO A 530 4.13 -1.81 -3.38
CA PRO A 530 3.54 -0.50 -3.42
C PRO A 530 4.33 0.44 -4.32
N LYS A 531 3.63 1.12 -5.24
CA LYS A 531 4.18 2.09 -6.22
C LYS A 531 4.97 1.48 -7.37
N PHE A 532 5.22 0.17 -7.40
CA PHE A 532 5.75 -0.46 -8.59
C PHE A 532 4.59 -0.81 -9.53
N SER A 533 4.61 -0.22 -10.73
CA SER A 533 3.70 -0.60 -11.81
C SER A 533 4.46 -1.41 -12.86
N TRP A 534 4.17 -2.71 -12.91
CA TRP A 534 4.69 -3.58 -13.96
C TRP A 534 4.18 -3.15 -15.35
N VAL A 535 2.99 -2.54 -15.41
CA VAL A 535 2.40 -1.99 -16.64
C VAL A 535 3.26 -0.84 -17.14
N SER A 536 3.57 0.15 -16.29
CA SER A 536 4.47 1.26 -16.66
C SER A 536 5.85 0.76 -17.10
N ALA A 537 6.42 -0.21 -16.36
CA ALA A 537 7.68 -0.85 -16.73
C ALA A 537 7.61 -1.57 -18.10
N GLY A 538 6.50 -2.26 -18.37
CA GLY A 538 6.24 -2.94 -19.63
C GLY A 538 6.05 -1.97 -20.80
N LEU A 539 5.35 -0.86 -20.60
CA LEU A 539 5.18 0.20 -21.61
C LEU A 539 6.53 0.82 -21.99
N GLN A 540 7.39 1.10 -21.01
CA GLN A 540 8.75 1.59 -21.29
C GLN A 540 9.55 0.61 -22.16
N LEU A 541 9.42 -0.70 -21.90
CA LEU A 541 10.03 -1.74 -22.73
C LEU A 541 9.46 -1.75 -24.15
N LEU A 542 8.12 -1.69 -24.31
CA LEU A 542 7.45 -1.66 -25.61
C LEU A 542 7.84 -0.44 -26.45
N ARG A 543 7.99 0.74 -25.83
CA ARG A 543 8.42 1.98 -26.49
C ARG A 543 9.88 1.90 -26.97
N ARG A 544 10.79 1.44 -26.11
CA ARG A 544 12.23 1.36 -26.44
C ARG A 544 12.57 0.21 -27.40
N ASN A 545 11.67 -0.76 -27.57
CA ASN A 545 11.89 -1.93 -28.41
C ASN A 545 10.76 -2.06 -29.45
N PRO A 546 10.94 -1.53 -30.67
CA PRO A 546 9.87 -1.52 -31.70
C PRO A 546 9.44 -2.92 -32.17
N GLY A 547 10.28 -3.94 -31.98
CA GLY A 547 9.92 -5.34 -32.25
C GLY A 547 9.18 -6.04 -31.12
N LEU A 548 9.05 -5.44 -29.94
CA LEU A 548 8.39 -6.07 -28.80
C LEU A 548 6.88 -5.94 -28.95
N VAL A 549 6.16 -7.07 -28.94
CA VAL A 549 4.68 -7.07 -29.10
C VAL A 549 3.98 -7.30 -27.76
N LEU A 550 4.64 -8.06 -26.88
CA LEU A 550 4.07 -8.55 -25.65
C LEU A 550 5.09 -8.50 -24.50
N VAL A 551 4.64 -8.03 -23.33
CA VAL A 551 5.40 -8.04 -22.09
C VAL A 551 4.62 -8.78 -21.01
N MET A 552 5.29 -9.71 -20.34
CA MET A 552 4.78 -10.47 -19.22
C MET A 552 5.41 -10.01 -17.90
N PRO A 553 4.68 -10.10 -16.77
CA PRO A 553 5.26 -9.92 -15.44
C PRO A 553 6.18 -11.10 -15.06
N ALA A 554 6.83 -11.01 -13.90
CA ALA A 554 7.64 -12.12 -13.40
C ALA A 554 6.74 -13.29 -12.94
N PHE A 555 7.13 -14.51 -13.29
CA PHE A 555 6.44 -15.75 -12.95
C PHE A 555 7.42 -16.63 -12.16
N PRO A 556 7.51 -16.48 -10.83
CA PRO A 556 8.46 -17.23 -10.03
C PRO A 556 8.18 -18.74 -10.14
N GLY A 557 9.23 -19.52 -10.39
CA GLY A 557 9.15 -20.99 -10.46
C GLY A 557 8.58 -21.57 -11.76
N VAL A 558 8.20 -20.74 -12.75
CA VAL A 558 7.70 -21.26 -14.03
C VAL A 558 8.84 -21.80 -14.88
N GLN A 559 8.79 -23.10 -15.17
CA GLN A 559 9.69 -23.73 -16.13
C GLN A 559 9.28 -23.35 -17.56
N ARG A 560 10.25 -23.01 -18.40
CA ARG A 560 10.03 -22.74 -19.83
C ARG A 560 10.63 -23.86 -20.67
N ARG A 561 9.88 -24.35 -21.65
CA ARG A 561 10.38 -25.23 -22.72
C ARG A 561 10.73 -24.37 -23.93
N ASN A 562 11.93 -24.60 -24.47
CA ASN A 562 12.27 -24.05 -25.78
C ASN A 562 11.48 -24.83 -26.83
N ILE A 563 10.48 -24.19 -27.46
CA ILE A 563 9.71 -24.84 -28.53
C ILE A 563 10.58 -24.93 -29.80
N ARG A 564 11.41 -23.92 -30.05
CA ARG A 564 12.28 -23.86 -31.23
C ARG A 564 13.66 -23.30 -30.88
N PRO A 565 14.72 -23.76 -31.56
CA PRO A 565 16.00 -23.07 -31.51
C PRO A 565 15.81 -21.64 -32.04
N ARG A 566 16.27 -20.64 -31.29
CA ARG A 566 16.18 -19.23 -31.71
C ARG A 566 16.82 -19.07 -33.09
N PRO A 567 16.15 -18.41 -34.06
CA PRO A 567 16.79 -18.11 -35.33
C PRO A 567 18.04 -17.27 -35.08
N ARG A 568 19.23 -17.82 -35.38
CA ARG A 568 20.53 -17.14 -35.20
C ARG A 568 20.94 -16.39 -36.46
N THR A 569 20.08 -15.57 -37.06
CA THR A 569 20.53 -14.75 -38.19
C THR A 569 21.35 -13.57 -37.67
N LYS A 570 22.42 -13.19 -38.38
CA LYS A 570 23.24 -11.99 -38.05
C LYS A 570 22.42 -10.69 -38.01
N VAL A 571 21.25 -10.68 -38.65
CA VAL A 571 20.29 -9.58 -38.68
C VAL A 571 19.58 -9.44 -37.31
N ILE A 572 19.18 -10.58 -36.72
CA ILE A 572 18.60 -10.64 -35.36
C ILE A 572 19.61 -10.12 -34.34
N SER A 573 20.87 -10.59 -34.32
CA SER A 573 21.81 -10.14 -33.28
C SER A 573 22.14 -8.63 -33.30
N LYS A 574 21.95 -7.93 -34.43
CA LYS A 574 22.22 -6.48 -34.54
C LYS A 574 21.01 -5.60 -34.21
N ALA A 575 19.78 -6.10 -34.36
CA ALA A 575 18.57 -5.32 -34.13
C ALA A 575 18.07 -5.37 -32.67
N TYR A 576 18.65 -6.26 -31.85
CA TYR A 576 18.15 -6.54 -30.52
C TYR A 576 18.93 -5.71 -29.50
N THR A 577 18.38 -4.57 -29.10
CA THR A 577 18.81 -3.85 -27.91
C THR A 577 18.63 -4.76 -26.68
N ALA A 578 19.50 -4.58 -25.67
CA ALA A 578 19.29 -5.19 -24.37
C ALA A 578 17.89 -4.82 -23.85
N LEU A 579 17.14 -5.80 -23.34
CA LEU A 579 15.83 -5.58 -22.71
C LEU A 579 16.03 -5.09 -21.27
N GLU A 580 16.80 -4.02 -21.13
CA GLU A 580 17.11 -3.38 -19.87
C GLU A 580 16.77 -1.91 -20.00
N THR A 581 16.05 -1.40 -19.01
CA THR A 581 15.80 0.04 -18.84
C THR A 581 16.23 0.43 -17.44
N ASP A 582 16.21 1.72 -17.12
CA ASP A 582 16.68 2.25 -15.84
C ASP A 582 15.83 1.64 -14.70
N GLY A 583 16.36 0.59 -14.05
CA GLY A 583 15.71 -0.11 -12.95
C GLY A 583 14.82 -1.30 -13.32
N VAL A 584 14.60 -1.59 -14.62
CA VAL A 584 13.79 -2.75 -15.05
C VAL A 584 14.61 -3.75 -15.84
N LYS A 585 14.68 -4.98 -15.34
CA LYS A 585 15.31 -6.11 -16.02
C LYS A 585 14.25 -6.98 -16.68
N ALA A 586 14.41 -7.25 -17.97
CA ALA A 586 13.57 -8.18 -18.70
C ALA A 586 14.39 -9.24 -19.45
N GLN A 587 13.84 -10.44 -19.51
CA GLN A 587 14.35 -11.55 -20.30
C GLN A 587 13.59 -11.63 -21.60
N ASP A 588 14.31 -11.80 -22.71
CA ASP A 588 13.72 -12.17 -23.99
C ASP A 588 13.24 -13.61 -23.89
N THR A 589 11.93 -13.81 -23.99
CA THR A 589 11.28 -15.13 -23.91
C THR A 589 10.72 -15.56 -25.27
N THR A 590 11.21 -14.96 -26.36
CA THR A 590 10.85 -15.35 -27.73
C THR A 590 11.16 -16.82 -27.99
N CYS A 591 10.18 -17.55 -28.53
CA CYS A 591 10.20 -19.01 -28.73
C CYS A 591 10.29 -19.86 -27.44
N GLN A 592 10.08 -19.25 -26.27
CA GLN A 592 10.09 -19.96 -24.98
C GLN A 592 8.69 -20.01 -24.40
N HIS A 593 8.11 -21.19 -24.44
CA HIS A 593 6.78 -21.39 -23.93
C HIS A 593 6.84 -21.85 -22.48
N PRO A 594 6.07 -21.23 -21.60
CA PRO A 594 5.98 -21.68 -20.22
C PRO A 594 5.20 -23.00 -20.14
N VAL A 595 5.78 -24.02 -19.52
CA VAL A 595 5.22 -25.39 -19.51
C VAL A 595 3.92 -25.49 -18.71
N SER A 596 3.70 -24.52 -17.84
CA SER A 596 2.56 -24.43 -16.95
C SER A 596 2.39 -22.96 -16.57
N LEU A 597 1.80 -22.16 -17.46
CA LEU A 597 1.20 -20.93 -16.96
C LEU A 597 -0.12 -21.29 -16.34
N ALA A 598 -0.21 -20.90 -15.09
CA ALA A 598 -1.33 -21.27 -14.30
C ALA A 598 -2.46 -20.23 -14.56
N GLY A 599 -2.18 -19.01 -14.99
CA GLY A 599 -3.17 -18.10 -15.58
C GLY A 599 -2.43 -17.05 -16.40
N TRP A 600 -3.11 -16.42 -17.35
CA TRP A 600 -2.46 -15.50 -18.26
C TRP A 600 -2.48 -14.06 -17.74
N VAL A 601 -1.31 -13.41 -17.80
CA VAL A 601 -1.15 -11.97 -17.57
C VAL A 601 -0.19 -11.41 -18.61
N SER A 602 -0.66 -10.47 -19.42
CA SER A 602 0.18 -9.82 -20.43
C SER A 602 -0.23 -8.39 -20.71
N LEU A 603 0.77 -7.56 -21.00
CA LEU A 603 0.63 -6.26 -21.64
C LEU A 603 0.93 -6.41 -23.13
N ILE A 604 0.00 -5.99 -23.98
CA ILE A 604 0.02 -6.19 -25.44
C ILE A 604 -0.03 -4.82 -26.13
N ASP A 605 0.84 -4.60 -27.12
CA ASP A 605 0.69 -3.50 -28.09
C ASP A 605 -0.27 -3.97 -29.19
N LEU A 606 -1.53 -3.51 -29.14
CA LEU A 606 -2.61 -3.96 -30.03
C LEU A 606 -2.37 -3.53 -31.48
N GLU A 607 -1.77 -2.37 -31.71
CA GLU A 607 -1.44 -1.92 -33.06
C GLU A 607 -0.41 -2.85 -33.71
N ARG A 608 0.63 -3.23 -32.95
CA ARG A 608 1.62 -4.22 -33.41
C ARG A 608 0.98 -5.59 -33.54
N TYR A 609 0.17 -6.02 -32.57
CA TYR A 609 -0.57 -7.28 -32.63
C TYR A 609 -1.45 -7.35 -33.88
N GLN A 610 -2.18 -6.31 -34.27
CA GLN A 610 -3.00 -6.34 -35.48
C GLN A 610 -2.15 -6.42 -36.77
N LYS A 611 -0.97 -5.78 -36.78
CA LYS A 611 -0.03 -5.85 -37.91
C LYS A 611 0.63 -7.23 -38.07
N VAL A 612 0.75 -7.99 -36.99
CA VAL A 612 1.60 -9.19 -36.95
C VAL A 612 0.91 -10.45 -36.48
N GLY A 613 -0.23 -10.34 -35.83
CA GLY A 613 -1.00 -11.43 -35.27
C GLY A 613 -1.58 -12.30 -36.38
N PRO A 614 -2.30 -13.36 -36.00
CA PRO A 614 -2.76 -14.35 -36.99
C PRO A 614 -3.73 -13.74 -38.03
N ARG A 615 -4.26 -12.53 -37.79
CA ARG A 615 -5.19 -11.77 -38.65
C ARG A 615 -4.56 -11.02 -39.85
N GLN A 616 -3.38 -11.42 -40.33
CA GLN A 616 -2.75 -10.72 -41.45
C GLN A 616 -3.53 -10.87 -42.77
N ALA A 617 -3.64 -9.77 -43.53
CA ALA A 617 -4.21 -9.76 -44.88
C ALA A 617 -3.34 -10.52 -45.92
N VAL A 618 -2.04 -10.74 -45.65
CA VAL A 618 -1.09 -11.37 -46.57
C VAL A 618 -0.54 -12.66 -45.97
N ARG A 619 -0.86 -13.79 -46.61
CA ARG A 619 -0.46 -15.15 -46.19
C ARG A 619 1.04 -15.37 -46.39
N GLU A 620 1.82 -15.45 -45.30
CA GLU A 620 3.18 -15.98 -45.34
C GLU A 620 3.20 -17.45 -44.90
N HIS A 621 2.94 -18.39 -45.82
CA HIS A 621 3.13 -19.81 -45.52
C HIS A 621 4.62 -20.09 -45.34
N ARG A 622 5.01 -20.76 -44.25
CA ARG A 622 6.37 -21.29 -44.07
C ARG A 622 6.36 -22.81 -43.96
N CYS A 623 7.04 -23.49 -44.88
CA CYS A 623 7.23 -24.95 -44.84
C CYS A 623 8.68 -25.22 -44.40
N GLY A 624 8.88 -25.98 -43.31
CA GLY A 624 10.23 -26.24 -42.79
C GLY A 624 11.06 -24.98 -42.45
N GLY A 625 10.40 -23.87 -42.10
CA GLY A 625 11.05 -22.59 -41.78
C GLY A 625 11.36 -21.69 -42.99
N GLN A 626 11.08 -22.12 -44.22
CA GLN A 626 11.23 -21.30 -45.44
C GLN A 626 9.91 -20.71 -45.90
N LEU A 627 9.92 -19.43 -46.30
CA LEU A 627 8.76 -18.71 -46.86
C LEU A 627 8.37 -19.31 -48.22
N VAL A 628 7.18 -19.88 -48.29
CA VAL A 628 6.60 -20.48 -49.49
C VAL A 628 5.49 -19.57 -49.98
N LYS A 629 5.83 -18.61 -50.83
CA LYS A 629 4.85 -17.73 -51.48
C LYS A 629 3.94 -18.57 -52.40
N GLY A 630 2.71 -18.81 -51.96
CA GLY A 630 1.64 -19.35 -52.80
C GLY A 630 1.76 -20.83 -53.21
N LYS A 631 2.59 -21.65 -52.56
CA LYS A 631 2.62 -23.11 -52.79
C LYS A 631 2.33 -23.88 -51.50
N ARG A 632 1.42 -24.85 -51.55
CA ARG A 632 1.14 -25.78 -50.43
C ARG A 632 2.41 -26.59 -50.11
N CYS A 633 2.69 -26.82 -48.82
CA CYS A 633 3.79 -27.70 -48.40
C CYS A 633 3.55 -29.10 -48.99
N LYS A 634 4.53 -29.67 -49.69
CA LYS A 634 4.41 -30.99 -50.33
C LYS A 634 4.52 -32.17 -49.36
N SER A 635 4.84 -31.94 -48.09
CA SER A 635 5.17 -32.96 -47.08
C SER A 635 4.50 -32.59 -45.75
N LEU A 636 3.62 -33.47 -45.25
CA LEU A 636 2.90 -33.34 -43.97
C LEU A 636 3.86 -33.29 -42.77
N THR A 637 5.01 -33.96 -42.86
CA THR A 637 6.04 -33.95 -41.81
C THR A 637 6.75 -32.60 -41.68
N ASP A 638 6.68 -31.75 -42.71
CA ASP A 638 7.27 -30.40 -42.73
C ASP A 638 6.27 -29.28 -42.42
N ILE A 639 4.98 -29.62 -42.24
CA ILE A 639 3.96 -28.71 -41.68
C ILE A 639 4.13 -28.67 -40.16
N ARG A 640 5.30 -28.19 -39.71
CA ARG A 640 5.46 -27.64 -38.35
C ARG A 640 5.17 -26.14 -38.37
N GLY A 641 4.10 -25.75 -39.06
CA GLY A 641 3.61 -24.37 -39.10
C GLY A 641 2.86 -24.01 -37.82
N CYS A 642 2.57 -22.73 -37.61
CA CYS A 642 1.72 -22.28 -36.51
C CYS A 642 0.24 -22.68 -36.65
N GLY A 643 -0.13 -23.38 -37.74
CA GLY A 643 -1.50 -23.79 -38.01
C GLY A 643 -1.93 -24.90 -37.06
N GLY A 644 -3.02 -24.66 -36.32
CA GLY A 644 -3.63 -25.61 -35.40
C GLY A 644 -3.61 -25.23 -33.91
N MET A 645 -2.90 -24.16 -33.53
CA MET A 645 -2.81 -23.72 -32.12
C MET A 645 -3.96 -22.78 -31.74
N ARG A 646 -5.04 -23.32 -31.16
CA ARG A 646 -6.28 -22.57 -30.86
C ARG A 646 -6.17 -21.54 -29.73
N HIS A 647 -5.26 -21.75 -28.76
CA HIS A 647 -4.96 -20.73 -27.76
C HIS A 647 -4.29 -19.54 -28.42
N TRP A 648 -4.84 -18.34 -28.20
CA TRP A 648 -4.33 -17.09 -28.78
C TRP A 648 -2.85 -16.85 -28.45
N GLU A 649 -2.42 -17.30 -27.28
CA GLU A 649 -1.05 -17.24 -26.76
C GLU A 649 -0.13 -18.03 -27.67
N TYR A 650 -0.50 -19.27 -27.97
CA TYR A 650 0.29 -20.20 -28.76
C TYR A 650 0.33 -19.74 -30.21
N ALA A 651 -0.78 -19.22 -30.73
CA ALA A 651 -0.85 -18.58 -32.03
C ALA A 651 0.12 -17.38 -32.08
N LEU A 652 0.03 -16.47 -31.12
CA LEU A 652 0.88 -15.29 -31.05
C LEU A 652 2.36 -15.64 -30.86
N GLU A 653 2.70 -16.50 -29.90
CA GLU A 653 4.05 -16.99 -29.64
C GLU A 653 4.66 -17.62 -30.88
N CYS A 654 3.87 -18.41 -31.62
CA CYS A 654 4.35 -19.02 -32.83
C CYS A 654 4.60 -17.99 -33.94
N VAL A 655 3.73 -16.99 -34.10
CA VAL A 655 3.97 -15.93 -35.07
C VAL A 655 5.20 -15.10 -34.69
N ILE A 656 5.32 -14.68 -33.42
CA ILE A 656 6.49 -13.98 -32.89
C ILE A 656 7.76 -14.81 -33.13
N CYS A 657 7.72 -16.12 -32.86
CA CYS A 657 8.87 -17.00 -33.03
C CYS A 657 9.31 -17.18 -34.50
N ASN A 658 8.39 -17.06 -35.46
CA ASN A 658 8.70 -17.20 -36.89
C ASN A 658 9.07 -15.88 -37.56
N ARG A 659 8.96 -14.76 -36.85
CA ARG A 659 9.29 -13.43 -37.36
C ARG A 659 10.53 -12.84 -36.68
N PRO A 660 11.63 -12.62 -37.43
CA PRO A 660 12.90 -12.19 -36.85
C PRO A 660 12.90 -10.77 -36.29
N ASP A 661 11.84 -10.00 -36.57
CA ASP A 661 11.66 -8.62 -36.14
C ASP A 661 10.70 -8.51 -34.95
N LEU A 662 10.13 -9.62 -34.48
CA LEU A 662 9.19 -9.64 -33.36
C LEU A 662 9.79 -10.32 -32.12
N ARG A 663 9.34 -9.86 -30.96
CA ARG A 663 9.82 -10.30 -29.65
C ARG A 663 8.69 -10.34 -28.64
N GLN A 664 8.89 -11.19 -27.64
CA GLN A 664 8.20 -11.11 -26.36
C GLN A 664 9.21 -11.06 -25.21
N ALA A 665 8.83 -10.41 -24.13
CA ALA A 665 9.67 -10.22 -22.97
C ALA A 665 8.94 -10.59 -21.68
N GLN A 666 9.71 -10.96 -20.67
CA GLN A 666 9.23 -11.19 -19.31
C GLN A 666 10.06 -10.35 -18.33
N LEU A 667 9.41 -9.68 -17.39
CA LEU A 667 10.10 -9.01 -16.29
C LEU A 667 10.78 -10.04 -15.37
N MET A 668 11.97 -9.70 -14.88
CA MET A 668 12.84 -10.62 -14.12
C MET A 668 12.96 -10.27 -12.63
N GLN A 669 12.12 -9.38 -12.13
CA GLN A 669 12.18 -8.85 -10.76
C GLN A 669 10.96 -9.32 -9.96
N PRO A 670 10.89 -10.62 -9.59
CA PRO A 670 9.76 -11.15 -8.82
C PRO A 670 9.66 -10.51 -7.44
N GLU A 671 10.72 -9.90 -6.91
CA GLU A 671 10.65 -9.11 -5.69
C GLU A 671 9.77 -7.86 -5.85
N LEU A 672 9.68 -7.30 -7.07
CA LEU A 672 8.91 -6.09 -7.36
C LEU A 672 7.47 -6.40 -7.78
N ALA A 673 7.27 -7.37 -8.68
CA ALA A 673 5.94 -7.85 -9.04
C ALA A 673 5.99 -9.30 -9.49
N TRP A 674 5.01 -10.08 -9.06
CA TRP A 674 4.87 -11.47 -9.47
C TRP A 674 3.42 -11.90 -9.58
N VAL A 675 3.22 -12.99 -10.32
CA VAL A 675 1.93 -13.61 -10.49
C VAL A 675 2.01 -15.13 -10.30
N GLN A 676 0.96 -15.70 -9.70
CA GLN A 676 0.80 -17.13 -9.48
C GLN A 676 -0.68 -17.49 -9.65
N LYS A 677 -1.05 -18.61 -10.29
CA LYS A 677 -2.46 -19.05 -10.25
C LYS A 677 -2.79 -19.67 -8.92
N ILE A 678 -4.04 -19.50 -8.54
CA ILE A 678 -4.66 -20.25 -7.45
C ILE A 678 -5.17 -21.57 -8.04
N TRP A 679 -4.55 -22.69 -7.68
CA TRP A 679 -5.10 -24.01 -8.01
C TRP A 679 -6.35 -24.25 -7.16
N TRP A 680 -7.49 -24.42 -7.80
CA TRP A 680 -8.68 -24.92 -7.14
C TRP A 680 -8.54 -26.45 -7.02
N THR A 681 -8.52 -26.95 -5.79
CA THR A 681 -8.97 -28.32 -5.53
C THR A 681 -10.50 -28.26 -5.42
N PRO A 682 -11.26 -28.94 -6.31
CA PRO A 682 -12.72 -28.99 -6.28
C PRO A 682 -13.32 -29.29 -4.91
#